data_AF-A0A9Q8Q7C7-F1
#
_entry.id   AF-A0A9Q8Q7C7-F1
#
_cell.length_a   1.000
_cell.length_b   1.000
_cell.length_c   1.000
_cell.angle_alpha   90.00
_cell.angle_beta   90.00
_cell.angle_gamma   90.00
#
_symmetry.space_group_name_H-M   'P 1'
#
loop_
_entity.id
_entity.type
_entity.pdbx_description
1 polymer ?
#
loop_
_entity_poly.entity_id
_entity_poly.type
_entity_poly.pdbx_seq_one_letter_code
_entity_poly.pdbx_strand_id
1 'polypeptide(L)'
;MASKDAKVGEKRKSSSGTKAKSDGKAKKPRMGDSSEPPKRPAKDESDDFESFSDDDGDGGVKLEGKSDDAPKAGGDKANTAFDRSGMTSRESHAKQKQLAQERKAAKPLADEVHRTKKIWERLRRKSHVPKDERQKLVEELFSIITGRCRDFVLKHDAVRAVQTAIKYSTPEQRKQIARELEGSYAQLAESRYAKFLIGKLLVQNDDEIRDLVIPNFYGKVRKLINHAEASWILDDIYRTVATKEQKASLLREWYGPEFSLRELTKDTTPTADLKEILAKEPSKRGPIMKSLVDMINTLIQKKMTGFTMLHDAMFQYYSSTTPGTEEFTEFMELIKGDEGGDLLKNMAFTKSGARLSCLLLAHGTSKDRKQLLKTYKDTLVLMAGDNYAHLVILTAFDVIDDTKLVAKSVFPELLGDKEDEIVQNVVGAVNNPNARLTLLYLFEGLSKSLFPASQSFDWEVLQEVHEIRKTTSKKDEDVRRKELIAAFAPQLLSVIAAGSTELMSTAFGCQFVADVLLSEVQGKEAALEAVAQSAKGDPKQEPAEDEVAAAPHISRTPFGGRMLKSLIQGGRFDKAAGKVVQVEPPLGFANYLYPVIKDYVVDWATGPSSFVVVAMTEAGDFGESAELKKTLKKNKKALEKAATEMTPEQAAAKEDKAEKADKGGKKGKKKADAPVGNAGSKILLEKL
;
A
#
# COMPACT_ATOMS: atom_id res chain seq x y z
N MET A 1 -40.06 -31.93 16.59
CA MET A 1 -41.27 -31.46 17.31
C MET A 1 -41.14 -29.94 17.42
N ALA A 2 -41.74 -29.18 16.50
CA ALA A 2 -43.05 -28.50 16.69
C ALA A 2 -42.91 -27.23 17.56
N SER A 3 -43.39 -26.03 17.18
CA SER A 3 -44.46 -25.68 16.23
C SER A 3 -44.20 -24.36 15.47
N LYS A 4 -45.01 -24.09 14.44
CA LYS A 4 -44.97 -22.93 13.53
C LYS A 4 -45.70 -21.68 14.03
N ASP A 5 -45.24 -20.53 13.52
CA ASP A 5 -45.97 -19.34 13.03
C ASP A 5 -47.28 -18.84 13.67
N ALA A 6 -47.31 -17.53 14.01
CA ALA A 6 -48.41 -16.62 13.65
C ALA A 6 -48.03 -15.12 13.65
N LYS A 7 -48.32 -14.45 12.53
CA LYS A 7 -48.39 -12.97 12.30
C LYS A 7 -49.78 -12.43 12.76
N VAL A 8 -50.17 -11.15 12.87
CA VAL A 8 -49.60 -9.76 12.80
C VAL A 8 -50.66 -8.80 13.43
N GLY A 9 -50.32 -7.52 13.69
CA GLY A 9 -51.12 -6.45 14.38
C GLY A 9 -52.61 -6.21 13.99
N GLU A 10 -53.38 -5.41 14.74
CA GLU A 10 -53.34 -3.93 14.65
C GLU A 10 -53.99 -3.13 15.83
N LYS A 11 -53.76 -1.80 15.80
CA LYS A 11 -54.21 -0.64 16.62
C LYS A 11 -55.53 -0.70 17.44
N ARG A 12 -55.57 0.06 18.55
CA ARG A 12 -56.75 0.87 18.97
C ARG A 12 -56.42 2.16 19.77
N LYS A 13 -57.28 3.17 19.55
CA LYS A 13 -57.47 4.49 20.23
C LYS A 13 -58.16 4.31 21.62
N SER A 14 -58.34 5.25 22.56
CA SER A 14 -58.08 6.72 22.72
C SER A 14 -58.49 7.20 24.15
N SER A 15 -58.39 8.53 24.42
CA SER A 15 -59.03 9.32 25.51
C SER A 15 -58.32 9.29 26.88
N SER A 16 -58.30 10.27 27.79
CA SER A 16 -58.57 11.73 27.94
C SER A 16 -58.69 11.95 29.47
N GLY A 17 -58.31 13.03 30.16
CA GLY A 17 -57.72 14.32 29.79
C GLY A 17 -58.47 15.49 30.47
N THR A 18 -57.85 16.23 31.40
CA THR A 18 -58.43 17.45 32.02
C THR A 18 -57.38 18.56 32.15
N LYS A 19 -57.80 19.83 31.98
CA LYS A 19 -56.95 21.05 31.91
C LYS A 19 -57.19 22.00 33.08
N ALA A 20 -56.21 22.87 33.35
CA ALA A 20 -56.46 24.28 33.70
C ALA A 20 -55.34 25.19 33.11
N LYS A 21 -55.69 26.43 32.75
CA LYS A 21 -54.79 27.53 32.30
C LYS A 21 -54.55 28.51 33.49
N SER A 22 -53.84 29.65 33.47
CA SER A 22 -53.18 30.54 32.47
C SER A 22 -52.15 31.40 33.26
N ASP A 23 -51.28 32.30 32.78
CA ASP A 23 -50.75 32.81 31.48
C ASP A 23 -49.37 33.47 31.84
N GLY A 24 -48.58 34.19 31.03
CA GLY A 24 -48.67 34.61 29.64
C GLY A 24 -47.50 35.52 29.21
N LYS A 25 -47.32 35.71 27.88
CA LYS A 25 -46.35 36.61 27.17
C LYS A 25 -44.83 36.29 27.32
N ALA A 26 -43.97 36.38 26.30
CA ALA A 26 -44.17 36.69 24.87
C ALA A 26 -43.01 36.22 23.93
N LYS A 27 -43.37 35.96 22.66
CA LYS A 27 -42.63 36.11 21.37
C LYS A 27 -41.14 35.69 21.20
N LYS A 28 -40.94 34.55 20.50
CA LYS A 28 -40.41 34.38 19.10
C LYS A 28 -39.28 35.33 18.58
N PRO A 29 -38.31 34.83 17.77
CA PRO A 29 -38.58 34.30 16.42
C PRO A 29 -37.88 32.97 16.00
N ARG A 30 -38.00 32.62 14.71
CA ARG A 30 -37.80 31.28 14.08
C ARG A 30 -37.33 31.44 12.61
N MET A 31 -36.49 30.52 12.11
CA MET A 31 -36.11 30.25 10.69
C MET A 31 -35.35 31.38 9.94
N GLY A 32 -34.65 31.12 8.84
CA GLY A 32 -34.38 29.87 8.08
C GLY A 32 -33.05 30.00 7.30
N ASP A 33 -32.33 28.90 7.03
CA ASP A 33 -32.43 28.03 5.84
C ASP A 33 -31.67 28.57 4.59
N SER A 34 -30.76 27.77 4.05
CA SER A 34 -30.20 27.79 2.68
C SER A 34 -29.15 26.69 2.50
N SER A 35 -29.28 25.89 1.44
CA SER A 35 -28.43 24.75 1.09
C SER A 35 -27.42 25.08 -0.02
N GLU A 36 -26.19 24.53 0.03
CA GLU A 36 -25.45 23.99 -1.14
C GLU A 36 -24.18 23.21 -0.70
N PRO A 37 -23.63 22.31 -1.53
CA PRO A 37 -22.61 21.32 -1.12
C PRO A 37 -21.15 21.78 -1.32
N PRO A 38 -20.19 21.28 -0.52
CA PRO A 38 -18.77 21.58 -0.71
C PRO A 38 -18.18 20.78 -1.89
N LYS A 39 -17.39 21.48 -2.72
CA LYS A 39 -16.65 20.92 -3.86
C LYS A 39 -15.52 19.97 -3.37
N ARG A 40 -15.27 18.90 -4.12
CA ARG A 40 -14.06 18.06 -3.97
C ARG A 40 -12.80 18.87 -4.34
N PRO A 41 -11.70 18.82 -3.57
CA PRO A 41 -10.38 19.16 -4.09
C PRO A 41 -9.80 17.99 -4.91
N ALA A 42 -8.92 18.31 -5.85
CA ALA A 42 -8.20 17.32 -6.67
C ALA A 42 -7.11 16.61 -5.85
N LYS A 43 -6.74 15.40 -6.28
CA LYS A 43 -5.53 14.72 -5.82
C LYS A 43 -4.29 15.40 -6.40
N ASP A 44 -3.26 15.55 -5.59
CA ASP A 44 -1.87 15.69 -6.03
C ASP A 44 -1.03 14.79 -5.13
N GLU A 45 -0.11 13.99 -5.68
CA GLU A 45 0.58 12.92 -4.96
C GLU A 45 1.93 13.38 -4.41
N SER A 46 1.94 13.72 -3.12
CA SER A 46 3.17 13.72 -2.29
C SER A 46 2.81 13.50 -0.83
N ASP A 47 3.43 12.52 -0.17
CA ASP A 47 3.31 12.30 1.28
C ASP A 47 3.82 13.52 2.06
N ASP A 48 2.91 14.42 2.47
CA ASP A 48 3.25 15.60 3.27
C ASP A 48 2.83 15.44 4.74
N PHE A 49 3.81 15.62 5.62
CA PHE A 49 3.74 15.45 7.07
C PHE A 49 3.15 16.72 7.76
N GLU A 50 2.07 17.31 7.24
CA GLU A 50 1.44 18.48 7.87
C GLU A 50 -0.10 18.38 7.94
N SER A 51 -0.64 17.55 8.85
CA SER A 51 -2.02 17.69 9.36
C SER A 51 -2.21 17.20 10.81
N PHE A 52 -1.82 18.03 11.78
CA PHE A 52 -2.31 17.93 13.16
C PHE A 52 -2.62 19.32 13.72
N SER A 53 -3.83 19.48 14.26
CA SER A 53 -4.33 20.73 14.84
C SER A 53 -3.54 21.12 16.09
N ASP A 54 -3.08 22.37 16.17
CA ASP A 54 -2.50 22.96 17.39
C ASP A 54 -3.65 23.17 18.41
N ASP A 55 -3.65 22.40 19.52
CA ASP A 55 -4.44 22.69 20.74
C ASP A 55 -3.49 22.88 21.93
N ASP A 56 -3.63 24.02 22.63
CA ASP A 56 -2.68 24.50 23.66
C ASP A 56 -2.98 23.89 25.05
N GLY A 57 -2.81 22.56 25.15
CA GLY A 57 -2.96 21.81 26.42
C GLY A 57 -1.67 21.71 27.24
N ASP A 58 -1.63 22.40 28.40
CA ASP A 58 -0.53 22.33 29.38
C ASP A 58 -0.27 20.88 29.87
N GLY A 59 1.00 20.48 29.93
CA GLY A 59 1.39 19.07 30.03
C GLY A 59 2.89 18.87 30.29
N GLY A 60 3.39 19.47 31.37
CA GLY A 60 4.80 19.35 31.78
C GLY A 60 5.15 18.04 32.47
N VAL A 61 6.33 17.48 32.14
CA VAL A 61 6.91 16.31 32.82
C VAL A 61 7.52 16.74 34.16
N LYS A 62 7.12 16.10 35.27
CA LYS A 62 7.78 16.27 36.57
C LYS A 62 8.94 15.28 36.73
N LEU A 63 9.98 15.72 37.41
CA LEU A 63 11.09 14.89 37.87
C LEU A 63 10.73 14.28 39.23
N GLU A 64 10.98 12.98 39.43
CA GLU A 64 11.00 12.39 40.76
C GLU A 64 12.35 12.67 41.43
N GLY A 65 12.31 13.34 42.57
CA GLY A 65 13.41 13.44 43.52
C GLY A 65 12.89 13.09 44.91
N LYS A 66 13.54 12.17 45.61
CA LYS A 66 13.16 11.77 46.98
C LYS A 66 13.42 12.92 47.97
N SER A 67 12.43 13.18 48.82
CA SER A 67 12.59 13.83 50.12
C SER A 67 11.47 13.37 51.06
N ASP A 68 11.76 13.27 52.34
CA ASP A 68 11.08 12.38 53.28
C ASP A 68 9.70 12.81 53.83
N ASP A 69 9.18 11.94 54.69
CA ASP A 69 7.83 11.78 55.23
C ASP A 69 7.33 12.90 56.19
N ALA A 70 6.04 12.77 56.59
CA ALA A 70 5.27 13.46 57.64
C ALA A 70 4.19 14.47 57.15
N PRO A 71 3.06 14.62 57.87
CA PRO A 71 1.93 13.70 57.67
C PRO A 71 0.61 14.40 57.31
N LYS A 72 -0.36 13.62 56.80
CA LYS A 72 -1.72 14.09 56.47
C LYS A 72 -2.56 14.33 57.72
N ALA A 73 -3.23 15.48 57.78
CA ALA A 73 -4.46 15.68 58.54
C ALA A 73 -5.62 15.98 57.57
N GLY A 74 -6.78 15.34 57.78
CA GLY A 74 -7.98 15.55 56.98
C GLY A 74 -8.85 16.71 57.49
N GLY A 75 -9.74 17.21 56.64
CA GLY A 75 -10.73 18.23 56.99
C GLY A 75 -11.56 18.64 55.77
N ASP A 76 -12.88 18.68 55.94
CA ASP A 76 -13.85 18.82 54.86
C ASP A 76 -13.80 20.15 54.10
N LYS A 77 -14.05 20.09 52.78
CA LYS A 77 -14.32 21.28 51.96
C LYS A 77 -15.76 21.74 52.12
N ALA A 78 -16.03 22.51 53.17
CA ALA A 78 -17.18 23.42 53.18
C ALA A 78 -16.92 24.58 52.20
N ASN A 79 -17.93 24.92 51.40
CA ASN A 79 -17.90 26.12 50.54
C ASN A 79 -17.87 27.39 51.41
N THR A 80 -16.73 28.09 51.43
CA THR A 80 -16.67 29.49 51.84
C THR A 80 -15.90 30.29 50.80
N ALA A 81 -16.64 31.13 50.07
CA ALA A 81 -16.04 32.20 49.30
C ALA A 81 -15.42 33.19 50.29
N PHE A 82 -14.11 33.44 50.16
CA PHE A 82 -13.49 34.61 50.76
C PHE A 82 -12.65 35.31 49.70
N ASP A 83 -13.30 36.24 49.01
CA ASP A 83 -12.62 37.31 48.29
C ASP A 83 -11.73 38.06 49.29
N ARG A 84 -10.44 38.15 48.99
CA ARG A 84 -9.50 38.98 49.73
C ARG A 84 -8.56 39.78 48.82
N SER A 85 -9.10 40.24 47.69
CA SER A 85 -8.71 41.54 47.15
C SER A 85 -9.84 42.07 46.27
N GLY A 86 -10.48 43.17 46.69
CA GLY A 86 -11.52 43.87 45.93
C GLY A 86 -10.97 44.50 44.65
N MET A 87 -10.65 43.65 43.68
CA MET A 87 -10.08 43.98 42.39
C MET A 87 -11.02 43.47 41.31
N THR A 88 -11.20 44.24 40.26
CA THR A 88 -12.01 43.81 39.13
C THR A 88 -11.39 42.56 38.47
N SER A 89 -12.21 41.72 37.83
CA SER A 89 -11.73 40.54 37.08
C SER A 89 -10.60 40.87 36.09
N ARG A 90 -10.62 42.08 35.52
CA ARG A 90 -9.58 42.58 34.61
C ARG A 90 -8.25 42.85 35.31
N GLU A 91 -8.27 43.31 36.56
CA GLU A 91 -7.07 43.59 37.35
C GLU A 91 -6.49 42.33 38.01
N SER A 92 -7.33 41.38 38.42
CA SER A 92 -6.86 40.07 38.90
C SER A 92 -6.18 39.28 37.78
N HIS A 93 -6.75 39.27 36.56
CA HIS A 93 -6.07 38.75 35.36
C HIS A 93 -4.78 39.52 35.02
N ALA A 94 -4.74 40.85 35.18
CA ALA A 94 -3.54 41.64 34.94
C ALA A 94 -2.40 41.29 35.93
N LYS A 95 -2.71 41.19 37.23
CA LYS A 95 -1.73 40.77 38.25
C LYS A 95 -1.30 39.31 38.07
N GLN A 96 -2.21 38.41 37.73
CA GLN A 96 -1.87 37.02 37.43
C GLN A 96 -0.94 36.93 36.21
N LYS A 97 -1.15 37.78 35.19
CA LYS A 97 -0.27 37.91 34.01
C LYS A 97 1.10 38.50 34.36
N GLN A 98 1.18 39.52 35.22
CA GLN A 98 2.46 40.06 35.73
C GLN A 98 3.25 39.02 36.53
N LEU A 99 2.62 38.37 37.51
CA LEU A 99 3.25 37.28 38.29
C LEU A 99 3.71 36.13 37.39
N ALA A 100 2.97 35.82 36.31
CA ALA A 100 3.39 34.83 35.33
C ALA A 100 4.54 35.30 34.43
N GLN A 101 4.70 36.60 34.20
CA GLN A 101 5.85 37.19 33.50
C GLN A 101 7.09 37.24 34.39
N GLU A 102 6.97 37.65 35.66
CA GLU A 102 8.04 37.64 36.66
C GLU A 102 8.58 36.21 36.88
N ARG A 103 7.69 35.23 37.03
CA ARG A 103 8.05 33.79 37.10
C ARG A 103 8.65 33.23 35.82
N LYS A 104 8.54 33.91 34.68
CA LYS A 104 9.22 33.55 33.42
C LYS A 104 10.58 34.23 33.32
N ALA A 105 10.69 35.51 33.68
CA ALA A 105 11.94 36.26 33.74
C ALA A 105 12.93 35.68 34.76
N ALA A 106 12.43 35.14 35.88
CA ALA A 106 13.26 34.48 36.90
C ALA A 106 13.79 33.09 36.52
N LYS A 107 13.53 32.58 35.30
CA LYS A 107 14.05 31.28 34.84
C LYS A 107 15.44 31.45 34.21
N PRO A 108 16.33 30.44 34.33
CA PRO A 108 17.58 30.43 33.57
C PRO A 108 17.29 30.45 32.07
N LEU A 109 18.08 31.23 31.31
CA LEU A 109 17.94 31.47 29.87
C LEU A 109 16.65 32.21 29.45
N ALA A 110 16.01 32.97 30.34
CA ALA A 110 14.73 33.64 30.02
C ALA A 110 14.82 34.61 28.83
N ASP A 111 15.89 35.41 28.75
CA ASP A 111 16.09 36.39 27.67
C ASP A 111 16.41 35.70 26.34
N GLU A 112 17.24 34.67 26.34
CA GLU A 112 17.53 33.89 25.13
C GLU A 112 16.31 33.09 24.64
N VAL A 113 15.51 32.52 25.54
CA VAL A 113 14.23 31.86 25.19
C VAL A 113 13.26 32.90 24.60
N HIS A 114 13.19 34.10 25.16
CA HIS A 114 12.36 35.18 24.62
C HIS A 114 12.85 35.66 23.24
N ARG A 115 14.17 35.76 23.03
CA ARG A 115 14.76 36.15 21.74
C ARG A 115 14.56 35.08 20.68
N THR A 116 14.88 33.82 20.98
CA THR A 116 14.67 32.69 20.04
C THR A 116 13.20 32.51 19.68
N LYS A 117 12.25 32.77 20.61
CA LYS A 117 10.82 32.81 20.29
C LYS A 117 10.45 33.93 19.30
N LYS A 118 10.99 35.15 19.45
CA LYS A 118 10.79 36.24 18.47
C LYS A 118 11.35 35.89 17.10
N ILE A 119 12.54 35.28 17.05
CA ILE A 119 13.16 34.82 15.81
C ILE A 119 12.30 33.73 15.15
N TRP A 120 11.82 32.75 15.92
CA TRP A 120 10.91 31.70 15.44
C TRP A 120 9.61 32.25 14.84
N GLU A 121 8.92 33.18 15.52
CA GLU A 121 7.69 33.81 15.04
C GLU A 121 7.89 34.52 13.68
N ARG A 122 9.06 35.13 13.47
CA ARG A 122 9.43 35.73 12.18
C ARG A 122 9.71 34.65 11.15
N LEU A 123 10.59 33.69 11.46
CA LEU A 123 11.02 32.59 10.56
C LEU A 123 9.89 31.60 10.18
N ARG A 124 8.82 31.47 10.97
CA ARG A 124 7.62 30.66 10.62
C ARG A 124 6.87 31.24 9.43
N ARG A 125 6.88 32.57 9.24
CA ARG A 125 6.16 33.28 8.18
C ARG A 125 6.95 33.28 6.85
N LYS A 126 7.21 32.08 6.30
CA LYS A 126 8.12 31.81 5.15
C LYS A 126 8.08 32.88 4.04
N SER A 127 6.90 33.28 3.58
CA SER A 127 6.66 34.21 2.47
C SER A 127 6.87 35.70 2.81
N HIS A 128 7.01 36.05 4.08
CA HIS A 128 7.08 37.44 4.55
C HIS A 128 8.49 37.85 5.05
N VAL A 129 9.49 36.97 4.89
CA VAL A 129 10.88 37.18 5.31
C VAL A 129 11.81 37.06 4.10
N PRO A 130 12.39 38.18 3.62
CA PRO A 130 13.41 38.19 2.56
C PRO A 130 14.58 37.27 2.87
N LYS A 131 15.29 36.82 1.82
CA LYS A 131 16.41 35.85 1.96
C LYS A 131 17.49 36.34 2.92
N ASP A 132 17.88 37.61 2.82
CA ASP A 132 18.97 38.17 3.62
C ASP A 132 18.57 38.42 5.08
N GLU A 133 17.30 38.78 5.34
CA GLU A 133 16.76 38.86 6.70
C GLU A 133 16.69 37.46 7.33
N ARG A 134 16.24 36.46 6.55
CA ARG A 134 16.18 35.07 6.98
C ARG A 134 17.56 34.53 7.35
N GLN A 135 18.57 34.80 6.53
CA GLN A 135 19.95 34.37 6.78
C GLN A 135 20.46 34.93 8.11
N LYS A 136 20.32 36.25 8.33
CA LYS A 136 20.71 36.90 9.60
C LYS A 136 19.96 36.35 10.82
N LEU A 137 18.65 36.11 10.68
CA LEU A 137 17.83 35.52 11.75
C LEU A 137 18.21 34.06 12.06
N VAL A 138 18.64 33.29 11.05
CA VAL A 138 19.12 31.91 11.23
C VAL A 138 20.51 31.91 11.88
N GLU A 139 21.44 32.76 11.43
CA GLU A 139 22.76 32.95 12.06
C GLU A 139 22.64 33.38 13.52
N GLU A 140 21.75 34.33 13.83
CA GLU A 140 21.44 34.74 15.20
C GLU A 140 20.85 33.58 16.01
N LEU A 141 19.90 32.82 15.45
CA LEU A 141 19.33 31.64 16.12
C LEU A 141 20.41 30.61 16.49
N PHE A 142 21.33 30.29 15.57
CA PHE A 142 22.45 29.38 15.84
C PHE A 142 23.38 29.92 16.91
N SER A 143 23.75 31.21 16.85
CA SER A 143 24.61 31.84 17.87
C SER A 143 24.05 31.75 19.30
N ILE A 144 22.72 31.66 19.44
CA ILE A 144 22.05 31.54 20.74
C ILE A 144 21.99 30.08 21.23
N ILE A 145 21.64 29.12 20.36
CA ILE A 145 21.34 27.74 20.77
C ILE A 145 22.54 26.79 20.75
N THR A 146 23.56 27.07 19.93
CA THR A 146 24.73 26.20 19.77
C THR A 146 25.51 26.06 21.08
N GLY A 147 25.94 24.84 21.40
CA GLY A 147 26.53 24.45 22.68
C GLY A 147 25.52 24.33 23.83
N ARG A 148 24.23 24.64 23.59
CA ARG A 148 23.17 24.67 24.60
C ARG A 148 21.88 23.99 24.12
N CYS A 149 21.89 23.22 23.02
CA CYS A 149 20.65 22.69 22.42
C CYS A 149 19.80 21.91 23.43
N ARG A 150 20.43 21.10 24.30
CA ARG A 150 19.79 20.33 25.37
C ARG A 150 18.93 21.19 26.31
N ASP A 151 19.40 22.38 26.67
CA ASP A 151 18.69 23.29 27.58
C ASP A 151 17.45 23.92 26.95
N PHE A 152 17.47 24.13 25.63
CA PHE A 152 16.34 24.69 24.89
C PHE A 152 15.26 23.64 24.57
N VAL A 153 15.64 22.40 24.25
CA VAL A 153 14.65 21.37 23.85
C VAL A 153 13.81 20.83 25.00
N LEU A 154 14.34 20.86 26.22
CA LEU A 154 13.60 20.47 27.43
C LEU A 154 12.65 21.58 27.93
N LYS A 155 12.71 22.79 27.35
CA LYS A 155 11.80 23.92 27.66
C LYS A 155 10.66 23.97 26.64
N HIS A 156 9.42 23.84 27.13
CA HIS A 156 8.20 23.88 26.30
C HIS A 156 8.09 25.08 25.36
N ASP A 157 8.57 26.26 25.79
CA ASP A 157 8.48 27.51 25.05
C ASP A 157 9.67 27.79 24.10
N ALA A 158 10.73 26.99 24.16
CA ALA A 158 11.93 27.12 23.32
C ALA A 158 12.10 25.99 22.28
N VAL A 159 11.50 24.82 22.51
CA VAL A 159 11.61 23.63 21.64
C VAL A 159 11.28 23.90 20.16
N ARG A 160 10.29 24.76 19.87
CA ARG A 160 9.91 25.14 18.50
C ARG A 160 10.99 25.97 17.77
N ALA A 161 11.84 26.69 18.49
CA ALA A 161 12.96 27.41 17.90
C ALA A 161 14.06 26.43 17.43
N VAL A 162 14.40 25.42 18.23
CA VAL A 162 15.37 24.37 17.84
C VAL A 162 14.85 23.54 16.67
N GLN A 163 13.54 23.19 16.67
CA GLN A 163 12.86 22.59 15.51
C GLN A 163 12.92 23.43 14.22
N THR A 164 13.20 24.73 14.34
CA THR A 164 13.31 25.68 13.22
C THR A 164 14.77 25.88 12.81
N ALA A 165 15.71 25.80 13.75
CA ALA A 165 17.14 25.69 13.44
C ALA A 165 17.43 24.44 12.61
N ILE A 166 16.91 23.27 12.99
CA ILE A 166 17.05 22.02 12.20
C ILE A 166 16.52 22.21 10.76
N LYS A 167 15.43 22.97 10.57
CA LYS A 167 14.84 23.25 9.25
C LYS A 167 15.72 24.10 8.33
N TYR A 168 16.55 24.98 8.89
CA TYR A 168 17.44 25.88 8.13
C TYR A 168 18.93 25.52 8.29
N SER A 169 19.24 24.38 8.93
CA SER A 169 20.61 23.90 9.17
C SER A 169 21.30 23.38 7.92
N THR A 170 22.61 23.60 7.82
CA THR A 170 23.50 22.79 6.96
C THR A 170 23.59 21.35 7.51
N PRO A 171 24.05 20.36 6.73
CA PRO A 171 24.28 19.00 7.23
C PRO A 171 25.16 18.94 8.48
N GLU A 172 26.23 19.74 8.52
CA GLU A 172 27.20 19.80 9.62
C GLU A 172 26.56 20.38 10.89
N GLN A 173 25.80 21.47 10.76
CA GLN A 173 25.01 22.04 11.86
C GLN A 173 23.97 21.05 12.40
N ARG A 174 23.37 20.24 11.50
CA ARG A 174 22.41 19.20 11.86
C ARG A 174 23.04 18.08 12.68
N LYS A 175 24.23 17.62 12.26
CA LYS A 175 25.06 16.66 13.00
C LYS A 175 25.52 17.22 14.36
N GLN A 176 25.89 18.50 14.41
CA GLN A 176 26.23 19.16 15.67
C GLN A 176 25.03 19.17 16.64
N ILE A 177 23.84 19.58 16.19
CA ILE A 177 22.61 19.50 17.00
C ILE A 177 22.37 18.05 17.47
N ALA A 178 22.55 17.06 16.58
CA ALA A 178 22.34 15.66 16.94
C ALA A 178 23.29 15.19 18.06
N ARG A 179 24.57 15.58 18.00
CA ARG A 179 25.57 15.29 19.06
C ARG A 179 25.26 16.02 20.36
N GLU A 180 24.85 17.30 20.32
CA GLU A 180 24.46 18.06 21.53
C GLU A 180 23.23 17.49 22.26
N LEU A 181 22.41 16.69 21.57
CA LEU A 181 21.21 16.04 22.13
C LEU A 181 21.42 14.59 22.58
N GLU A 182 22.65 14.06 22.47
CA GLU A 182 23.00 12.71 22.91
C GLU A 182 22.69 12.50 24.41
N GLY A 183 22.34 11.26 24.79
CA GLY A 183 21.85 10.90 26.12
C GLY A 183 20.40 11.35 26.40
N SER A 184 19.84 12.29 25.61
CA SER A 184 18.53 12.90 25.89
C SER A 184 17.38 12.33 25.06
N TYR A 185 17.66 11.61 23.96
CA TYR A 185 16.65 11.17 22.98
C TYR A 185 15.46 10.40 23.56
N ALA A 186 15.67 9.52 24.55
CA ALA A 186 14.56 8.83 25.22
C ALA A 186 13.61 9.81 25.95
N GLN A 187 14.16 10.83 26.63
CA GLN A 187 13.38 11.88 27.27
C GLN A 187 12.67 12.78 26.25
N LEU A 188 13.31 13.05 25.11
CA LEU A 188 12.70 13.82 24.02
C LEU A 188 11.52 13.07 23.39
N ALA A 189 11.62 11.74 23.21
CA ALA A 189 10.52 10.91 22.70
C ALA A 189 9.31 10.86 23.65
N GLU A 190 9.55 10.85 24.97
CA GLU A 190 8.49 10.91 26.00
C GLU A 190 7.78 12.28 26.05
N SER A 191 8.36 13.34 25.46
CA SER A 191 7.80 14.70 25.47
C SER A 191 6.87 14.99 24.29
N ARG A 192 5.62 15.38 24.59
CA ARG A 192 4.59 15.81 23.63
C ARG A 192 5.09 16.76 22.54
N TYR A 193 5.99 17.68 22.88
CA TYR A 193 6.50 18.71 21.95
C TYR A 193 7.92 18.45 21.45
N ALA A 194 8.80 17.83 22.26
CA ALA A 194 10.19 17.62 21.87
C ALA A 194 10.39 16.40 20.96
N LYS A 195 9.46 15.44 20.99
CA LYS A 195 9.48 14.25 20.14
C LYS A 195 9.66 14.56 18.64
N PHE A 196 9.06 15.65 18.17
CA PHE A 196 9.14 16.09 16.78
C PHE A 196 10.54 16.56 16.33
N LEU A 197 11.49 16.80 17.23
CA LEU A 197 12.88 17.00 16.82
C LEU A 197 13.49 15.71 16.25
N ILE A 198 13.13 14.56 16.82
CA ILE A 198 13.72 13.27 16.46
C ILE A 198 13.36 12.94 15.01
N GLY A 199 12.08 13.02 14.65
CA GLY A 199 11.64 12.88 13.25
C GLY A 199 12.31 13.89 12.32
N LYS A 200 12.46 15.16 12.70
CA LYS A 200 13.14 16.19 11.88
C LYS A 200 14.64 15.94 11.66
N LEU A 201 15.32 15.29 12.60
CA LEU A 201 16.70 14.86 12.44
C LEU A 201 16.81 13.65 11.50
N LEU A 202 15.91 12.68 11.65
CA LEU A 202 15.94 11.40 10.94
C LEU A 202 15.37 11.43 9.51
N VAL A 203 14.41 12.32 9.21
CA VAL A 203 13.85 12.56 7.86
C VAL A 203 14.90 12.90 6.81
N GLN A 204 16.08 13.37 7.23
CA GLN A 204 17.19 13.70 6.33
C GLN A 204 17.99 12.47 5.87
N ASN A 205 17.68 11.27 6.39
CA ASN A 205 18.32 10.00 6.07
C ASN A 205 19.86 10.02 6.16
N ASP A 206 20.38 10.68 7.20
CA ASP A 206 21.82 10.74 7.50
C ASP A 206 22.21 9.59 8.43
N ASP A 207 23.09 8.70 7.94
CA ASP A 207 23.55 7.51 8.66
C ASP A 207 24.15 7.85 10.03
N GLU A 208 24.95 8.93 10.14
CA GLU A 208 25.62 9.30 11.38
C GLU A 208 24.61 9.79 12.43
N ILE A 209 23.60 10.55 11.99
CA ILE A 209 22.51 11.00 12.87
C ILE A 209 21.69 9.79 13.33
N ARG A 210 21.33 8.86 12.43
CA ARG A 210 20.61 7.63 12.78
C ARG A 210 21.38 6.81 13.82
N ASP A 211 22.66 6.57 13.57
CA ASP A 211 23.49 5.68 14.37
C ASP A 211 23.91 6.30 15.72
N LEU A 212 23.78 7.62 15.86
CA LEU A 212 23.82 8.31 17.15
C LEU A 212 22.47 8.24 17.88
N VAL A 213 21.36 8.49 17.19
CA VAL A 213 20.02 8.59 17.79
C VAL A 213 19.51 7.24 18.29
N ILE A 214 19.53 6.19 17.45
CA ILE A 214 18.83 4.93 17.75
C ILE A 214 19.40 4.21 19.00
N PRO A 215 20.74 4.12 19.22
CA PRO A 215 21.28 3.46 20.40
C PRO A 215 20.90 4.10 21.75
N ASN A 216 20.37 5.33 21.76
CA ASN A 216 19.89 5.99 22.98
C ASN A 216 18.56 5.39 23.51
N PHE A 217 17.85 4.60 22.70
CA PHE A 217 16.64 3.87 23.11
C PHE A 217 16.93 2.47 23.64
N TYR A 218 18.13 1.92 23.41
CA TYR A 218 18.48 0.57 23.86
C TYR A 218 18.43 0.45 25.39
N GLY A 219 17.92 -0.69 25.86
CA GLY A 219 17.60 -0.97 27.26
C GLY A 219 16.36 -0.25 27.79
N LYS A 220 15.64 0.50 26.94
CA LYS A 220 14.43 1.27 27.30
C LYS A 220 13.26 0.97 26.36
N VAL A 221 13.43 0.13 25.34
CA VAL A 221 12.44 -0.08 24.26
C VAL A 221 11.11 -0.54 24.84
N ARG A 222 11.13 -1.50 25.78
CA ARG A 222 9.92 -2.00 26.47
C ARG A 222 9.15 -0.92 27.22
N LYS A 223 9.84 0.06 27.82
CA LYS A 223 9.23 1.21 28.50
C LYS A 223 8.63 2.17 27.46
N LEU A 224 9.40 2.49 26.43
CA LEU A 224 9.06 3.50 25.44
C LEU A 224 7.88 3.09 24.55
N ILE A 225 7.81 1.82 24.11
CA ILE A 225 6.64 1.33 23.33
C ILE A 225 5.33 1.36 24.14
N ASN A 226 5.43 1.35 25.47
CA ASN A 226 4.27 1.42 26.35
C ASN A 226 3.81 2.85 26.67
N HIS A 227 4.61 3.86 26.32
CA HIS A 227 4.37 5.27 26.64
C HIS A 227 3.56 5.96 25.52
N ALA A 228 2.54 6.74 25.89
CA ALA A 228 1.59 7.35 24.95
C ALA A 228 2.23 8.17 23.81
N GLU A 229 3.27 8.97 24.11
CA GLU A 229 3.97 9.80 23.12
C GLU A 229 5.15 9.07 22.42
N ALA A 230 6.05 8.44 23.20
CA ALA A 230 7.27 7.81 22.69
C ALA A 230 7.05 6.55 21.84
N SER A 231 5.92 5.84 22.02
CA SER A 231 5.63 4.62 21.27
C SER A 231 5.52 4.86 19.76
N TRP A 232 4.85 5.95 19.38
CA TRP A 232 4.74 6.41 17.99
C TRP A 232 6.10 6.76 17.38
N ILE A 233 6.99 7.41 18.15
CA ILE A 233 8.34 7.72 17.70
C ILE A 233 9.15 6.45 17.51
N LEU A 234 9.04 5.51 18.43
CA LEU A 234 9.78 4.25 18.38
C LEU A 234 9.33 3.39 17.19
N ASP A 235 8.03 3.27 16.92
CA ASP A 235 7.52 2.57 15.73
C ASP A 235 7.85 3.31 14.43
N ASP A 236 7.82 4.64 14.41
CA ASP A 236 8.17 5.41 13.21
C ASP A 236 9.67 5.28 12.87
N ILE A 237 10.55 5.35 13.88
CA ILE A 237 11.98 5.03 13.74
C ILE A 237 12.18 3.61 13.24
N TYR A 238 11.46 2.65 13.83
CA TYR A 238 11.51 1.25 13.43
C TYR A 238 11.10 1.10 11.96
N ARG A 239 9.95 1.61 11.55
CA ARG A 239 9.43 1.48 10.18
C ARG A 239 10.35 2.15 9.15
N THR A 240 10.72 3.42 9.37
CA THR A 240 11.22 4.31 8.32
C THR A 240 12.74 4.34 8.14
N VAL A 241 13.53 4.35 9.23
CA VAL A 241 14.97 4.65 9.17
C VAL A 241 15.89 3.61 9.80
N ALA A 242 15.39 2.77 10.72
CA ALA A 242 16.22 1.77 11.39
C ALA A 242 16.76 0.71 10.41
N THR A 243 18.08 0.44 10.46
CA THR A 243 18.71 -0.64 9.70
C THR A 243 18.18 -2.02 10.13
N LYS A 244 18.45 -3.07 9.34
CA LYS A 244 18.07 -4.45 9.68
C LYS A 244 18.59 -4.88 11.06
N GLU A 245 19.82 -4.49 11.41
CA GLU A 245 20.46 -4.82 12.69
C GLU A 245 19.84 -4.01 13.84
N GLN A 246 19.56 -2.72 13.62
CA GLN A 246 18.88 -1.87 14.60
C GLN A 246 17.45 -2.36 14.87
N LYS A 247 16.70 -2.72 13.83
CA LYS A 247 15.40 -3.39 13.95
C LYS A 247 15.50 -4.65 14.79
N ALA A 248 16.53 -5.47 14.55
CA ALA A 248 16.74 -6.69 15.31
C ALA A 248 17.03 -6.42 16.79
N SER A 249 17.94 -5.47 17.11
CA SER A 249 18.22 -5.05 18.49
C SER A 249 16.98 -4.50 19.21
N LEU A 250 16.21 -3.62 18.55
CA LEU A 250 14.99 -3.05 19.12
C LEU A 250 13.95 -4.15 19.42
N LEU A 251 13.68 -5.05 18.47
CA LEU A 251 12.66 -6.08 18.64
C LEU A 251 13.06 -7.12 19.70
N ARG A 252 14.35 -7.49 19.76
CA ARG A 252 14.87 -8.50 20.69
C ARG A 252 14.67 -8.11 22.16
N GLU A 253 14.60 -6.82 22.49
CA GLU A 253 14.27 -6.38 23.86
C GLU A 253 12.87 -6.82 24.34
N TRP A 254 11.92 -7.10 23.44
CA TRP A 254 10.57 -7.54 23.85
C TRP A 254 10.56 -8.98 24.36
N TYR A 255 11.53 -9.79 23.94
CA TYR A 255 11.67 -11.20 24.29
C TYR A 255 12.03 -11.40 25.77
N GLY A 256 12.60 -10.40 26.45
CA GLY A 256 12.93 -10.48 27.87
C GLY A 256 13.92 -9.39 28.35
N PRO A 257 13.99 -9.12 29.67
CA PRO A 257 14.93 -8.14 30.24
C PRO A 257 16.40 -8.46 29.95
N GLU A 258 16.76 -9.74 29.81
CA GLU A 258 18.12 -10.20 29.52
C GLU A 258 18.66 -9.65 28.19
N PHE A 259 17.78 -9.40 27.22
CA PHE A 259 18.15 -8.82 25.92
C PHE A 259 18.33 -7.30 25.95
N SER A 260 17.94 -6.65 27.06
CA SER A 260 18.17 -5.21 27.30
C SER A 260 19.60 -4.90 27.72
N LEU A 261 20.42 -5.92 28.03
CA LEU A 261 21.80 -5.78 28.51
C LEU A 261 22.79 -5.77 27.35
N ARG A 262 23.35 -4.59 27.04
CA ARG A 262 24.35 -4.40 25.97
C ARG A 262 25.63 -5.23 26.17
N GLU A 263 25.95 -5.62 27.39
CA GLU A 263 27.14 -6.44 27.71
C GLU A 263 26.98 -7.90 27.27
N LEU A 264 25.75 -8.45 27.27
CA LEU A 264 25.48 -9.82 26.81
C LEU A 264 25.26 -9.93 25.29
N THR A 265 25.31 -8.81 24.57
CA THR A 265 24.95 -8.72 23.14
C THR A 265 26.05 -8.12 22.27
N LYS A 266 27.24 -7.89 22.84
CA LYS A 266 28.32 -7.10 22.23
C LYS A 266 29.08 -7.80 21.09
N ASP A 267 29.19 -9.13 21.16
CA ASP A 267 30.08 -9.93 20.30
C ASP A 267 29.32 -10.85 19.31
N THR A 268 28.04 -10.59 19.04
CA THR A 268 27.24 -11.33 18.04
C THR A 268 26.40 -10.39 17.19
N THR A 269 26.29 -10.70 15.90
CA THR A 269 25.31 -10.05 15.02
C THR A 269 23.90 -10.27 15.58
N PRO A 270 23.12 -9.20 15.84
CA PRO A 270 21.81 -9.34 16.47
C PRO A 270 20.83 -9.99 15.50
N THR A 271 20.44 -11.23 15.77
CA THR A 271 19.24 -11.83 15.18
C THR A 271 18.01 -11.46 16.01
N ALA A 272 16.90 -11.19 15.33
CA ALA A 272 15.57 -11.13 15.93
C ALA A 272 14.70 -12.33 15.51
N ASP A 273 15.29 -13.34 14.87
CA ASP A 273 14.56 -14.58 14.64
C ASP A 273 14.39 -15.32 15.97
N LEU A 274 13.14 -15.41 16.41
CA LEU A 274 12.82 -16.00 17.70
C LEU A 274 13.00 -17.53 17.69
N LYS A 275 12.79 -18.21 16.55
CA LYS A 275 13.08 -19.65 16.43
C LYS A 275 14.58 -19.91 16.62
N GLU A 276 15.45 -19.09 16.01
CA GLU A 276 16.90 -19.20 16.20
C GLU A 276 17.34 -18.95 17.64
N ILE A 277 16.74 -17.98 18.33
CA ILE A 277 17.04 -17.68 19.74
C ILE A 277 16.59 -18.84 20.64
N LEU A 278 15.36 -19.33 20.46
CA LEU A 278 14.80 -20.43 21.25
C LEU A 278 15.50 -21.76 21.02
N ALA A 279 16.04 -22.00 19.82
CA ALA A 279 16.86 -23.18 19.53
C ALA A 279 18.21 -23.17 20.29
N LYS A 280 18.77 -21.99 20.58
CA LYS A 280 20.01 -21.83 21.34
C LYS A 280 19.80 -21.95 22.85
N GLU A 281 18.67 -21.48 23.38
CA GLU A 281 18.34 -21.56 24.80
C GLU A 281 16.93 -22.14 25.06
N PRO A 282 16.68 -23.45 24.80
CA PRO A 282 15.33 -24.03 24.92
C PRO A 282 14.71 -23.90 26.31
N SER A 283 15.53 -23.88 27.36
CA SER A 283 15.08 -23.72 28.76
C SER A 283 14.42 -22.36 29.04
N LYS A 284 14.68 -21.32 28.23
CA LYS A 284 14.06 -19.99 28.38
C LYS A 284 12.80 -19.80 27.53
N ARG A 285 12.35 -20.81 26.77
CA ARG A 285 11.17 -20.70 25.89
C ARG A 285 9.94 -20.15 26.60
N GLY A 286 9.56 -20.75 27.73
CA GLY A 286 8.34 -20.36 28.45
C GLY A 286 8.33 -18.87 28.84
N PRO A 287 9.33 -18.38 29.61
CA PRO A 287 9.46 -16.96 29.95
C PRO A 287 9.49 -16.03 28.74
N ILE A 288 10.21 -16.38 27.68
CA ILE A 288 10.36 -15.53 26.49
C ILE A 288 9.05 -15.42 25.71
N MET A 289 8.41 -16.54 25.38
CA MET A 289 7.13 -16.57 24.66
C MET A 289 6.06 -15.81 25.46
N LYS A 290 6.02 -16.00 26.79
CA LYS A 290 5.10 -15.26 27.67
C LYS A 290 5.35 -13.74 27.64
N SER A 291 6.61 -13.30 27.80
CA SER A 291 6.98 -11.88 27.74
C SER A 291 6.55 -11.22 26.42
N LEU A 292 6.65 -11.96 25.31
CA LEU A 292 6.29 -11.48 23.99
C LEU A 292 4.77 -11.39 23.78
N VAL A 293 3.99 -12.43 24.13
CA VAL A 293 2.52 -12.40 23.98
C VAL A 293 1.86 -11.39 24.92
N ASP A 294 2.38 -11.22 26.15
CA ASP A 294 1.92 -10.20 27.09
C ASP A 294 2.12 -8.78 26.50
N MET A 295 3.25 -8.53 25.81
CA MET A 295 3.53 -7.26 25.13
C MET A 295 2.62 -7.03 23.92
N ILE A 296 2.43 -8.08 23.09
CA ILE A 296 1.54 -8.04 21.92
C ILE A 296 0.11 -7.70 22.37
N ASN A 297 -0.44 -8.45 23.34
CA ASN A 297 -1.77 -8.19 23.89
C ASN A 297 -1.87 -6.76 24.45
N THR A 298 -0.87 -6.30 25.22
CA THR A 298 -0.84 -4.94 25.77
C THR A 298 -0.98 -3.85 24.69
N LEU A 299 -0.34 -4.02 23.53
CA LEU A 299 -0.43 -3.06 22.42
C LEU A 299 -1.76 -3.15 21.66
N ILE A 300 -2.31 -4.36 21.50
CA ILE A 300 -3.65 -4.58 20.93
C ILE A 300 -4.72 -3.91 21.81
N GLN A 301 -4.70 -4.13 23.13
CA GLN A 301 -5.63 -3.48 24.08
C GLN A 301 -5.49 -1.94 24.09
N LYS A 302 -4.27 -1.42 23.87
CA LYS A 302 -4.01 0.02 23.70
C LYS A 302 -4.40 0.59 22.32
N LYS A 303 -4.96 -0.25 21.43
CA LYS A 303 -5.30 0.10 20.04
C LYS A 303 -4.11 0.65 19.23
N MET A 304 -2.90 0.20 19.55
CA MET A 304 -1.66 0.47 18.79
C MET A 304 -1.51 -0.51 17.62
N THR A 305 -2.62 -0.85 16.98
CA THR A 305 -2.75 -1.94 15.98
C THR A 305 -2.13 -1.59 14.63
N GLY A 306 -1.67 -0.36 14.41
CA GLY A 306 -0.96 0.05 13.20
C GLY A 306 0.57 -0.08 13.27
N PHE A 307 1.12 -0.52 14.40
CA PHE A 307 2.57 -0.52 14.60
C PHE A 307 3.26 -1.64 13.82
N THR A 308 4.22 -1.27 12.99
CA THR A 308 5.03 -2.22 12.22
C THR A 308 5.87 -3.12 13.14
N MET A 309 6.37 -2.56 14.23
CA MET A 309 7.11 -3.32 15.24
C MET A 309 6.23 -4.36 15.96
N LEU A 310 4.93 -4.08 16.14
CA LEU A 310 3.96 -5.04 16.65
C LEU A 310 3.74 -6.19 15.65
N HIS A 311 3.61 -5.90 14.36
CA HIS A 311 3.40 -6.94 13.34
C HIS A 311 4.63 -7.86 13.19
N ASP A 312 5.85 -7.32 13.28
CA ASP A 312 7.08 -8.11 13.32
C ASP A 312 7.13 -8.98 14.59
N ALA A 313 6.80 -8.43 15.76
CA ALA A 313 6.69 -9.18 17.02
C ALA A 313 5.69 -10.35 16.93
N MET A 314 4.50 -10.09 16.35
CA MET A 314 3.45 -11.08 16.14
C MET A 314 3.89 -12.19 15.17
N PHE A 315 4.61 -11.85 14.09
CA PHE A 315 5.13 -12.84 13.16
C PHE A 315 6.22 -13.72 13.80
N GLN A 316 7.07 -13.14 14.66
CA GLN A 316 8.10 -13.88 15.40
C GLN A 316 7.50 -14.81 16.47
N TYR A 317 6.47 -14.35 17.18
CA TYR A 317 5.69 -15.19 18.10
C TYR A 317 5.03 -16.35 17.34
N TYR A 318 4.23 -16.06 16.32
CA TYR A 318 3.56 -17.05 15.47
C TYR A 318 4.54 -18.10 14.95
N SER A 319 5.66 -17.64 14.39
CA SER A 319 6.69 -18.49 13.82
C SER A 319 7.33 -19.43 14.85
N SER A 320 7.28 -19.08 16.13
CA SER A 320 7.78 -19.88 17.25
C SER A 320 6.73 -20.84 17.85
N THR A 321 5.47 -20.74 17.44
CA THR A 321 4.40 -21.71 17.76
C THR A 321 4.36 -22.88 16.76
N THR A 322 3.57 -23.91 17.08
CA THR A 322 3.31 -25.05 16.18
C THR A 322 1.80 -25.12 15.90
N PRO A 323 1.36 -25.17 14.62
CA PRO A 323 -0.06 -25.31 14.29
C PRO A 323 -0.72 -26.50 15.00
N GLY A 324 -1.89 -26.27 15.59
CA GLY A 324 -2.64 -27.28 16.34
C GLY A 324 -2.30 -27.39 17.83
N THR A 325 -1.36 -26.59 18.37
CA THR A 325 -1.20 -26.45 19.82
C THR A 325 -2.20 -25.46 20.43
N GLU A 326 -2.36 -25.51 21.75
CA GLU A 326 -3.11 -24.52 22.53
C GLU A 326 -2.53 -23.11 22.32
N GLU A 327 -1.21 -22.95 22.43
CA GLU A 327 -0.48 -21.69 22.19
C GLU A 327 -0.79 -21.05 20.82
N PHE A 328 -0.82 -21.86 19.75
CA PHE A 328 -1.23 -21.40 18.41
C PHE A 328 -2.70 -20.98 18.37
N THR A 329 -3.57 -21.75 19.04
CA THR A 329 -5.02 -21.53 19.03
C THR A 329 -5.39 -20.26 19.80
N GLU A 330 -4.82 -20.07 20.99
CA GLU A 330 -4.98 -18.85 21.79
C GLU A 330 -4.50 -17.61 21.03
N PHE A 331 -3.36 -17.69 20.35
CA PHE A 331 -2.84 -16.59 19.53
C PHE A 331 -3.74 -16.28 18.33
N MET A 332 -4.32 -17.29 17.70
CA MET A 332 -5.29 -17.10 16.62
C MET A 332 -6.59 -16.44 17.14
N GLU A 333 -7.08 -16.84 18.32
CA GLU A 333 -8.24 -16.19 18.95
C GLU A 333 -7.92 -14.75 19.39
N LEU A 334 -6.72 -14.47 19.90
CA LEU A 334 -6.26 -13.10 20.23
C LEU A 334 -6.35 -12.17 19.02
N ILE A 335 -5.92 -12.63 17.84
CA ILE A 335 -5.98 -11.84 16.60
C ILE A 335 -7.42 -11.67 16.10
N LYS A 336 -8.23 -12.73 16.17
CA LYS A 336 -9.66 -12.70 15.76
C LYS A 336 -10.56 -11.97 16.75
N GLY A 337 -10.11 -11.74 17.98
CA GLY A 337 -10.85 -11.12 19.08
C GLY A 337 -10.88 -9.60 19.08
N ASP A 338 -10.15 -8.94 18.17
CA ASP A 338 -10.27 -7.50 17.96
C ASP A 338 -11.60 -7.18 17.25
N GLU A 339 -12.64 -6.84 18.01
CA GLU A 339 -14.01 -6.63 17.52
C GLU A 339 -14.13 -5.59 16.39
N GLY A 340 -13.23 -4.61 16.34
CA GLY A 340 -13.18 -3.59 15.28
C GLY A 340 -12.56 -4.10 13.98
N GLY A 341 -11.76 -5.17 14.04
CA GLY A 341 -11.00 -5.70 12.91
C GLY A 341 -9.77 -4.87 12.51
N ASP A 342 -9.49 -3.78 13.22
CA ASP A 342 -8.40 -2.84 12.92
C ASP A 342 -7.05 -3.54 12.90
N LEU A 343 -6.83 -4.51 13.80
CA LEU A 343 -5.60 -5.31 13.86
C LEU A 343 -5.34 -6.06 12.56
N LEU A 344 -6.30 -6.86 12.08
CA LEU A 344 -6.14 -7.62 10.84
C LEU A 344 -6.02 -6.69 9.63
N LYS A 345 -6.84 -5.64 9.57
CA LYS A 345 -6.78 -4.63 8.49
C LYS A 345 -5.39 -3.99 8.42
N ASN A 346 -4.85 -3.51 9.53
CA ASN A 346 -3.53 -2.88 9.59
C ASN A 346 -2.38 -3.87 9.34
N MET A 347 -2.49 -5.11 9.83
CA MET A 347 -1.51 -6.16 9.56
C MET A 347 -1.29 -6.39 8.07
N ALA A 348 -2.35 -6.38 7.26
CA ALA A 348 -2.25 -6.64 5.82
C ALA A 348 -1.33 -5.64 5.07
N PHE A 349 -1.18 -4.41 5.55
CA PHE A 349 -0.36 -3.37 4.90
C PHE A 349 1.12 -3.37 5.34
N THR A 350 1.58 -4.37 6.11
CA THR A 350 3.01 -4.52 6.45
C THR A 350 3.55 -5.88 6.02
N LYS A 351 4.83 -5.94 5.64
CA LYS A 351 5.46 -7.16 5.11
C LYS A 351 5.24 -8.40 5.99
N SER A 352 5.51 -8.28 7.30
CA SER A 352 5.35 -9.40 8.24
C SER A 352 3.90 -9.65 8.62
N GLY A 353 3.06 -8.60 8.72
CA GLY A 353 1.64 -8.73 9.05
C GLY A 353 0.81 -9.35 7.92
N ALA A 354 1.14 -9.04 6.66
CA ALA A 354 0.57 -9.66 5.47
C ALA A 354 0.92 -11.14 5.41
N ARG A 355 2.23 -11.48 5.54
CA ARG A 355 2.67 -12.88 5.60
C ARG A 355 2.00 -13.64 6.74
N LEU A 356 1.90 -13.05 7.93
CA LEU A 356 1.18 -13.64 9.05
C LEU A 356 -0.31 -13.87 8.70
N SER A 357 -0.98 -12.91 8.08
CA SER A 357 -2.37 -13.04 7.64
C SER A 357 -2.57 -14.15 6.60
N CYS A 358 -1.64 -14.31 5.65
CA CYS A 358 -1.62 -15.41 4.70
C CYS A 358 -1.46 -16.77 5.42
N LEU A 359 -0.54 -16.88 6.37
CA LEU A 359 -0.30 -18.12 7.11
C LEU A 359 -1.46 -18.48 8.04
N LEU A 360 -2.11 -17.49 8.67
CA LEU A 360 -3.33 -17.68 9.47
C LEU A 360 -4.51 -18.16 8.60
N LEU A 361 -4.66 -17.65 7.36
CA LEU A 361 -5.62 -18.20 6.41
C LEU A 361 -5.27 -19.64 6.01
N ALA A 362 -4.00 -19.93 5.75
CA ALA A 362 -3.56 -21.26 5.32
C ALA A 362 -3.74 -22.32 6.42
N HIS A 363 -3.38 -22.05 7.66
CA HIS A 363 -3.54 -22.99 8.78
C HIS A 363 -4.93 -22.96 9.44
N GLY A 364 -5.70 -21.89 9.27
CA GLY A 364 -7.02 -21.74 9.88
C GLY A 364 -8.05 -22.76 9.39
N THR A 365 -9.03 -23.08 10.24
CA THR A 365 -10.18 -23.91 9.86
C THR A 365 -11.11 -23.17 8.89
N SER A 366 -12.10 -23.85 8.32
CA SER A 366 -13.15 -23.23 7.50
C SER A 366 -13.92 -22.13 8.25
N LYS A 367 -14.03 -22.20 9.59
CA LYS A 367 -14.62 -21.14 10.42
C LYS A 367 -13.70 -19.92 10.47
N ASP A 368 -12.41 -20.15 10.72
CA ASP A 368 -11.41 -19.09 10.86
C ASP A 368 -11.20 -18.35 9.55
N ARG A 369 -11.01 -19.09 8.44
CA ARG A 369 -10.92 -18.51 7.08
C ARG A 369 -12.09 -17.59 6.76
N LYS A 370 -13.31 -18.00 7.13
CA LYS A 370 -14.55 -17.22 6.95
C LYS A 370 -14.62 -15.99 7.86
N GLN A 371 -14.08 -16.07 9.07
CA GLN A 371 -14.01 -14.93 9.99
C GLN A 371 -12.96 -13.92 9.50
N LEU A 372 -11.73 -14.37 9.24
CA LEU A 372 -10.63 -13.57 8.72
C LEU A 372 -11.00 -12.84 7.42
N LEU A 373 -11.57 -13.54 6.43
CA LEU A 373 -11.98 -12.92 5.16
C LEU A 373 -13.03 -11.82 5.37
N LYS A 374 -14.00 -12.03 6.27
CA LYS A 374 -15.04 -11.04 6.57
C LYS A 374 -14.50 -9.79 7.23
N THR A 375 -13.42 -9.88 8.01
CA THR A 375 -12.79 -8.72 8.63
C THR A 375 -12.27 -7.73 7.60
N TYR A 376 -11.82 -8.21 6.43
CA TYR A 376 -11.31 -7.36 5.34
C TYR A 376 -12.38 -6.67 4.49
N LYS A 377 -13.67 -6.88 4.78
CA LYS A 377 -14.77 -6.18 4.08
C LYS A 377 -14.56 -4.66 4.08
N ASP A 378 -14.95 -4.04 2.97
CA ASP A 378 -14.81 -2.60 2.68
C ASP A 378 -13.35 -2.14 2.59
N THR A 379 -12.40 -3.08 2.46
CA THR A 379 -10.95 -2.82 2.45
C THR A 379 -10.25 -3.49 1.26
N LEU A 380 -10.90 -4.44 0.56
CA LEU A 380 -10.24 -5.30 -0.42
C LEU A 380 -9.71 -4.54 -1.65
N VAL A 381 -10.37 -3.46 -2.06
CA VAL A 381 -9.90 -2.58 -3.16
C VAL A 381 -8.58 -1.92 -2.83
N LEU A 382 -8.46 -1.39 -1.62
CA LEU A 382 -7.21 -0.77 -1.14
C LEU A 382 -6.11 -1.83 -0.99
N MET A 383 -6.46 -3.02 -0.50
CA MET A 383 -5.53 -4.13 -0.36
C MET A 383 -5.00 -4.62 -1.72
N ALA A 384 -5.82 -4.62 -2.77
CA ALA A 384 -5.41 -5.10 -4.09
C ALA A 384 -4.25 -4.29 -4.68
N GLY A 385 -4.24 -2.96 -4.49
CA GLY A 385 -3.17 -2.09 -4.99
C GLY A 385 -1.89 -2.07 -4.13
N ASP A 386 -1.96 -2.53 -2.88
CA ASP A 386 -0.86 -2.47 -1.93
C ASP A 386 0.26 -3.49 -2.19
N ASN A 387 1.48 -3.15 -1.76
CA ASN A 387 2.68 -3.97 -1.95
C ASN A 387 2.67 -5.32 -1.20
N TYR A 388 1.83 -5.49 -0.18
CA TYR A 388 1.77 -6.72 0.62
C TYR A 388 0.35 -7.26 0.81
N ALA A 389 -0.65 -6.38 0.97
CA ALA A 389 -2.01 -6.79 1.32
C ALA A 389 -2.72 -7.59 0.23
N HIS A 390 -2.33 -7.42 -1.04
CA HIS A 390 -2.88 -8.19 -2.16
C HIS A 390 -2.64 -9.70 -1.99
N LEU A 391 -1.55 -10.11 -1.32
CA LEU A 391 -1.23 -11.52 -1.02
C LEU A 391 -2.29 -12.20 -0.16
N VAL A 392 -2.97 -11.44 0.71
CA VAL A 392 -4.06 -11.95 1.54
C VAL A 392 -5.26 -12.34 0.67
N ILE A 393 -5.52 -11.59 -0.40
CA ILE A 393 -6.57 -11.87 -1.39
C ILE A 393 -6.19 -13.12 -2.22
N LEU A 394 -4.96 -13.18 -2.71
CA LEU A 394 -4.47 -14.35 -3.47
C LEU A 394 -4.49 -15.63 -2.61
N THR A 395 -4.09 -15.52 -1.34
CA THR A 395 -4.16 -16.61 -0.37
C THR A 395 -5.60 -17.04 -0.11
N ALA A 396 -6.56 -16.11 -0.04
CA ALA A 396 -7.97 -16.44 0.12
C ALA A 396 -8.52 -17.27 -1.06
N PHE A 397 -8.08 -16.99 -2.30
CA PHE A 397 -8.38 -17.84 -3.46
C PHE A 397 -7.78 -19.26 -3.31
N ASP A 398 -6.56 -19.35 -2.78
CA ASP A 398 -5.80 -20.60 -2.68
C ASP A 398 -6.20 -21.55 -1.55
N VAL A 399 -6.92 -21.09 -0.51
CA VAL A 399 -7.18 -21.90 0.70
C VAL A 399 -8.64 -21.97 1.15
N ILE A 400 -9.55 -21.16 0.59
CA ILE A 400 -10.95 -21.14 1.04
C ILE A 400 -11.81 -22.05 0.16
N ASP A 401 -12.21 -23.20 0.72
CA ASP A 401 -13.03 -24.20 0.01
C ASP A 401 -14.48 -23.74 -0.26
N ASP A 402 -14.99 -22.78 0.52
CA ASP A 402 -16.26 -22.08 0.28
C ASP A 402 -16.06 -20.97 -0.78
N THR A 403 -15.92 -21.39 -2.03
CA THR A 403 -15.71 -20.51 -3.20
C THR A 403 -16.87 -19.53 -3.42
N LYS A 404 -18.08 -19.87 -2.98
CA LYS A 404 -19.25 -18.96 -3.04
C LYS A 404 -19.11 -17.81 -2.05
N LEU A 405 -18.59 -18.06 -0.85
CA LEU A 405 -18.24 -17.00 0.11
C LEU A 405 -17.18 -16.07 -0.48
N VAL A 406 -16.11 -16.63 -1.07
CA VAL A 406 -15.04 -15.84 -1.71
C VAL A 406 -15.61 -14.97 -2.83
N ALA A 407 -16.30 -15.59 -3.80
CA ALA A 407 -16.85 -14.87 -4.96
C ALA A 407 -17.81 -13.73 -4.55
N LYS A 408 -18.66 -13.96 -3.55
CA LYS A 408 -19.59 -12.93 -3.04
C LYS A 408 -18.91 -11.83 -2.21
N SER A 409 -17.81 -12.13 -1.54
CA SER A 409 -17.16 -11.15 -0.63
C SER A 409 -16.04 -10.36 -1.31
N VAL A 410 -15.41 -10.93 -2.35
CA VAL A 410 -14.20 -10.36 -2.97
C VAL A 410 -14.48 -9.69 -4.31
N PHE A 411 -15.15 -10.37 -5.25
CA PHE A 411 -15.26 -9.88 -6.62
C PHE A 411 -16.06 -8.56 -6.75
N PRO A 412 -17.20 -8.35 -6.04
CA PRO A 412 -17.91 -7.07 -6.08
C PRO A 412 -17.07 -5.90 -5.57
N GLU A 413 -16.29 -6.11 -4.47
CA GLU A 413 -15.38 -5.07 -3.99
C GLU A 413 -14.31 -4.76 -5.06
N LEU A 414 -13.60 -5.77 -5.59
CA LEU A 414 -12.52 -5.57 -6.57
C LEU A 414 -12.95 -4.86 -7.87
N LEU A 415 -14.20 -5.04 -8.30
CA LEU A 415 -14.74 -4.44 -9.53
C LEU A 415 -15.46 -3.09 -9.26
N GLY A 416 -16.04 -2.94 -8.08
CA GLY A 416 -16.88 -1.82 -7.67
C GLY A 416 -18.37 -2.02 -7.96
N ASP A 417 -19.22 -1.45 -7.11
CA ASP A 417 -20.68 -1.61 -7.18
C ASP A 417 -21.40 -0.71 -8.21
N LYS A 418 -20.71 0.26 -8.83
CA LYS A 418 -21.31 1.19 -9.81
C LYS A 418 -21.00 0.76 -11.23
N GLU A 419 -22.00 0.28 -11.96
CA GLU A 419 -21.87 -0.24 -13.34
C GLU A 419 -21.07 0.70 -14.26
N ASP A 420 -21.36 2.01 -14.23
CA ASP A 420 -20.68 3.04 -15.04
C ASP A 420 -19.18 3.22 -14.72
N GLU A 421 -18.72 2.80 -13.53
CA GLU A 421 -17.32 2.93 -13.09
C GLU A 421 -16.52 1.63 -13.23
N ILE A 422 -17.16 0.46 -13.40
CA ILE A 422 -16.49 -0.85 -13.38
C ILE A 422 -15.37 -0.93 -14.44
N VAL A 423 -15.63 -0.45 -15.66
CA VAL A 423 -14.63 -0.47 -16.75
C VAL A 423 -13.38 0.31 -16.35
N GLN A 424 -13.55 1.53 -15.84
CA GLN A 424 -12.44 2.39 -15.41
C GLN A 424 -11.70 1.81 -14.20
N ASN A 425 -12.42 1.21 -13.24
CA ASN A 425 -11.82 0.52 -12.09
C ASN A 425 -10.92 -0.64 -12.54
N VAL A 426 -11.39 -1.47 -13.48
CA VAL A 426 -10.61 -2.59 -14.02
C VAL A 426 -9.43 -2.11 -14.87
N VAL A 427 -9.61 -1.10 -15.73
CA VAL A 427 -8.51 -0.49 -16.49
C VAL A 427 -7.42 0.04 -15.54
N GLY A 428 -7.80 0.72 -14.45
CA GLY A 428 -6.87 1.16 -13.41
C GLY A 428 -6.18 -0.01 -12.69
N ALA A 429 -6.93 -1.02 -12.28
CA ALA A 429 -6.41 -2.19 -11.56
C ALA A 429 -5.44 -3.03 -12.41
N VAL A 430 -5.74 -3.27 -13.68
CA VAL A 430 -4.88 -4.03 -14.61
C VAL A 430 -3.55 -3.33 -14.87
N ASN A 431 -3.52 -1.99 -14.84
CA ASN A 431 -2.29 -1.22 -15.00
C ASN A 431 -1.51 -1.00 -13.70
N ASN A 432 -2.06 -1.36 -12.54
CA ASN A 432 -1.34 -1.38 -11.26
C ASN A 432 -0.56 -2.71 -11.09
N PRO A 433 0.74 -2.68 -10.70
CA PRO A 433 1.57 -3.89 -10.58
C PRO A 433 1.05 -4.97 -9.63
N ASN A 434 0.29 -4.58 -8.59
CA ASN A 434 -0.21 -5.45 -7.54
C ASN A 434 -1.68 -5.82 -7.80
N ALA A 435 -2.54 -4.84 -8.13
CA ALA A 435 -3.98 -5.08 -8.28
C ALA A 435 -4.28 -6.01 -9.46
N ARG A 436 -3.50 -5.93 -10.55
CA ARG A 436 -3.60 -6.86 -11.68
C ARG A 436 -3.45 -8.33 -11.24
N LEU A 437 -2.68 -8.61 -10.18
CA LEU A 437 -2.47 -9.97 -9.67
C LEU A 437 -3.81 -10.52 -9.13
N THR A 438 -4.58 -9.70 -8.42
CA THR A 438 -5.90 -10.10 -7.89
C THR A 438 -6.91 -10.44 -8.99
N LEU A 439 -6.73 -9.88 -10.19
CA LEU A 439 -7.56 -10.19 -11.37
C LEU A 439 -7.04 -11.42 -12.13
N LEU A 440 -5.72 -11.57 -12.28
CA LEU A 440 -5.09 -12.56 -13.16
C LEU A 440 -4.64 -13.85 -12.49
N TYR A 441 -4.46 -13.87 -11.17
CA TYR A 441 -3.95 -15.04 -10.46
C TYR A 441 -4.81 -16.29 -10.65
N LEU A 442 -6.14 -16.13 -10.73
CA LEU A 442 -7.03 -17.24 -11.03
C LEU A 442 -6.80 -17.81 -12.45
N PHE A 443 -6.37 -17.01 -13.42
CA PHE A 443 -6.18 -17.42 -14.82
C PHE A 443 -4.76 -17.93 -15.11
N GLU A 444 -3.74 -17.36 -14.47
CA GLU A 444 -2.32 -17.72 -14.66
C GLU A 444 -1.76 -18.67 -13.59
N GLY A 445 -2.30 -18.63 -12.36
CA GLY A 445 -1.70 -19.27 -11.20
C GLY A 445 -0.34 -18.65 -10.84
N LEU A 446 0.54 -19.46 -10.24
CA LEU A 446 1.86 -19.04 -9.73
C LEU A 446 2.93 -18.97 -10.85
N SER A 447 2.59 -18.21 -11.89
CA SER A 447 3.29 -18.08 -13.17
C SER A 447 4.42 -17.04 -13.13
N LYS A 448 5.55 -17.32 -13.82
CA LYS A 448 6.66 -16.36 -13.99
C LYS A 448 6.33 -15.19 -14.93
N SER A 449 5.20 -15.24 -15.64
CA SER A 449 4.68 -14.10 -16.41
C SER A 449 4.03 -13.08 -15.46
N LEU A 450 3.26 -13.60 -14.50
CA LEU A 450 2.52 -12.80 -13.53
C LEU A 450 3.46 -12.24 -12.42
N PHE A 451 4.37 -13.08 -11.91
CA PHE A 451 5.34 -12.77 -10.86
C PHE A 451 6.79 -12.65 -11.40
N PRO A 452 7.23 -11.43 -11.83
CA PRO A 452 8.63 -11.16 -12.15
C PRO A 452 9.53 -11.21 -10.91
N ALA A 453 10.85 -11.19 -11.12
CA ALA A 453 11.85 -11.30 -10.03
C ALA A 453 11.77 -10.19 -8.96
N SER A 454 11.14 -9.05 -9.25
CA SER A 454 10.85 -7.99 -8.27
C SER A 454 9.77 -8.38 -7.23
N GLN A 455 8.95 -9.39 -7.54
CA GLN A 455 7.89 -9.95 -6.69
C GLN A 455 8.31 -11.33 -6.11
N SER A 456 9.60 -11.49 -5.75
CA SER A 456 10.09 -12.76 -5.18
C SER A 456 9.44 -13.08 -3.84
N PHE A 457 9.19 -12.06 -3.01
CA PHE A 457 8.50 -12.20 -1.73
C PHE A 457 7.07 -12.77 -1.90
N ASP A 458 6.34 -12.23 -2.87
CA ASP A 458 4.98 -12.64 -3.22
C ASP A 458 4.97 -14.12 -3.64
N TRP A 459 5.93 -14.51 -4.47
CA TRP A 459 6.21 -15.90 -4.83
C TRP A 459 6.42 -16.74 -3.56
N GLU A 460 7.47 -16.43 -2.78
CA GLU A 460 7.91 -17.19 -1.59
C GLU A 460 6.76 -17.44 -0.59
N VAL A 461 5.92 -16.44 -0.32
CA VAL A 461 4.76 -16.57 0.58
C VAL A 461 3.70 -17.49 -0.01
N LEU A 462 3.37 -17.36 -1.29
CA LEU A 462 2.40 -18.26 -1.95
C LEU A 462 2.94 -19.70 -2.04
N GLN A 463 4.25 -19.90 -2.19
CA GLN A 463 4.88 -21.23 -2.12
C GLN A 463 4.64 -21.91 -0.78
N GLU A 464 4.86 -21.17 0.32
CA GLU A 464 4.63 -21.64 1.69
C GLU A 464 3.15 -22.00 1.91
N VAL A 465 2.23 -21.14 1.46
CA VAL A 465 0.77 -21.39 1.45
C VAL A 465 0.42 -22.65 0.64
N HIS A 466 1.06 -22.87 -0.52
CA HIS A 466 0.82 -24.01 -1.40
C HIS A 466 1.28 -25.33 -0.79
N GLU A 467 2.32 -25.35 0.03
CA GLU A 467 2.70 -26.52 0.81
C GLU A 467 1.74 -26.78 1.98
N ILE A 468 1.37 -25.74 2.73
CA ILE A 468 0.44 -25.86 3.87
C ILE A 468 -0.93 -26.41 3.41
N ARG A 469 -1.49 -25.85 2.32
CA ARG A 469 -2.85 -26.17 1.88
C ARG A 469 -3.05 -27.63 1.48
N LYS A 470 -1.99 -28.36 1.13
CA LYS A 470 -2.03 -29.82 0.83
C LYS A 470 -2.55 -30.65 2.00
N THR A 471 -2.44 -30.12 3.23
CA THR A 471 -2.92 -30.76 4.46
C THR A 471 -4.12 -30.05 5.09
N THR A 472 -4.31 -28.75 4.82
CA THR A 472 -5.33 -27.92 5.49
C THR A 472 -6.53 -27.55 4.61
N SER A 473 -6.50 -27.83 3.31
CA SER A 473 -7.63 -27.67 2.39
C SER A 473 -8.17 -29.04 1.97
N LYS A 474 -9.49 -29.16 1.84
CA LYS A 474 -10.13 -30.42 1.43
C LYS A 474 -10.57 -30.42 -0.02
N LYS A 475 -10.83 -29.24 -0.59
CA LYS A 475 -11.13 -29.10 -2.01
C LYS A 475 -9.84 -29.17 -2.82
N ASP A 476 -9.89 -29.93 -3.91
CA ASP A 476 -8.84 -29.97 -4.91
C ASP A 476 -8.52 -28.56 -5.46
N GLU A 477 -7.25 -28.34 -5.79
CA GLU A 477 -6.76 -27.05 -6.27
C GLU A 477 -7.44 -26.61 -7.56
N ASP A 478 -7.42 -27.46 -8.59
CA ASP A 478 -7.99 -27.14 -9.90
C ASP A 478 -9.50 -27.01 -9.83
N VAL A 479 -10.18 -27.83 -9.02
CA VAL A 479 -11.63 -27.69 -8.78
C VAL A 479 -11.96 -26.35 -8.12
N ARG A 480 -11.27 -25.98 -7.04
CA ARG A 480 -11.47 -24.69 -6.35
C ARG A 480 -11.21 -23.51 -7.29
N ARG A 481 -10.12 -23.58 -8.05
CA ARG A 481 -9.72 -22.57 -9.03
C ARG A 481 -10.76 -22.42 -10.15
N LYS A 482 -11.23 -23.53 -10.74
CA LYS A 482 -12.27 -23.53 -11.78
C LYS A 482 -13.60 -22.98 -11.28
N GLU A 483 -14.02 -23.31 -10.06
CA GLU A 483 -15.23 -22.73 -9.46
C GLU A 483 -15.13 -21.20 -9.28
N LEU A 484 -13.97 -20.68 -8.86
CA LEU A 484 -13.73 -19.24 -8.72
C LEU A 484 -13.69 -18.53 -10.08
N ILE A 485 -13.01 -19.12 -11.08
CA ILE A 485 -13.02 -18.63 -12.48
C ILE A 485 -14.45 -18.56 -13.01
N ALA A 486 -15.25 -19.61 -12.83
CA ALA A 486 -16.63 -19.66 -13.32
C ALA A 486 -17.55 -18.58 -12.71
N ALA A 487 -17.23 -18.10 -11.50
CA ALA A 487 -17.95 -16.99 -10.86
C ALA A 487 -17.40 -15.60 -11.24
N PHE A 488 -16.11 -15.48 -11.59
CA PHE A 488 -15.47 -14.20 -11.87
C PHE A 488 -15.46 -13.83 -13.35
N ALA A 489 -15.13 -14.79 -14.22
CA ALA A 489 -14.91 -14.55 -15.64
C ALA A 489 -16.12 -13.92 -16.38
N PRO A 490 -17.40 -14.24 -16.09
CA PRO A 490 -18.52 -13.57 -16.74
C PRO A 490 -18.54 -12.04 -16.53
N GLN A 491 -18.11 -11.58 -15.35
CA GLN A 491 -18.02 -10.14 -15.03
C GLN A 491 -16.86 -9.50 -15.81
N LEU A 492 -15.69 -10.16 -15.85
CA LEU A 492 -14.53 -9.69 -16.60
C LEU A 492 -14.77 -9.68 -18.13
N LEU A 493 -15.51 -10.66 -18.66
CA LEU A 493 -15.91 -10.71 -20.08
C LEU A 493 -16.86 -9.56 -20.42
N SER A 494 -17.80 -9.22 -19.53
CA SER A 494 -18.67 -8.04 -19.71
C SER A 494 -17.85 -6.74 -19.73
N VAL A 495 -16.83 -6.63 -18.88
CA VAL A 495 -15.90 -5.48 -18.89
C VAL A 495 -15.06 -5.42 -20.17
N ILE A 496 -14.57 -6.55 -20.68
CA ILE A 496 -13.85 -6.60 -21.97
C ILE A 496 -14.78 -6.19 -23.11
N ALA A 497 -16.03 -6.65 -23.12
CA ALA A 497 -17.01 -6.27 -24.13
C ALA A 497 -17.30 -4.75 -24.12
N ALA A 498 -17.41 -4.14 -22.93
CA ALA A 498 -17.69 -2.71 -22.78
C ALA A 498 -16.45 -1.80 -22.98
N GLY A 499 -15.26 -2.26 -22.60
CA GLY A 499 -14.04 -1.45 -22.49
C GLY A 499 -12.85 -1.90 -23.34
N SER A 500 -13.09 -2.75 -24.36
CA SER A 500 -12.02 -3.37 -25.16
C SER A 500 -10.96 -2.38 -25.68
N THR A 501 -11.36 -1.22 -26.20
CA THR A 501 -10.42 -0.22 -26.77
C THR A 501 -9.47 0.34 -25.72
N GLU A 502 -9.98 0.67 -24.52
CA GLU A 502 -9.16 1.20 -23.41
C GLU A 502 -8.23 0.12 -22.85
N LEU A 503 -8.73 -1.10 -22.64
CA LEU A 503 -7.92 -2.24 -22.21
C LEU A 503 -6.82 -2.58 -23.23
N MET A 504 -7.11 -2.48 -24.53
CA MET A 504 -6.14 -2.78 -25.58
C MET A 504 -5.07 -1.70 -25.77
N SER A 505 -5.21 -0.53 -25.12
CA SER A 505 -4.24 0.57 -25.21
C SER A 505 -2.90 0.29 -24.50
N THR A 506 -2.86 -0.64 -23.54
CA THR A 506 -1.65 -0.94 -22.75
C THR A 506 -1.18 -2.39 -22.85
N ALA A 507 0.09 -2.63 -22.53
CA ALA A 507 0.66 -3.97 -22.53
C ALA A 507 0.03 -4.90 -21.48
N PHE A 508 -0.29 -4.40 -20.29
CA PHE A 508 -0.96 -5.19 -19.24
C PHE A 508 -2.43 -5.41 -19.54
N GLY A 509 -3.13 -4.43 -20.13
CA GLY A 509 -4.50 -4.59 -20.59
C GLY A 509 -4.63 -5.63 -21.72
N CYS A 510 -3.69 -5.65 -22.68
CA CYS A 510 -3.60 -6.72 -23.67
C CYS A 510 -3.29 -8.10 -23.07
N GLN A 511 -2.45 -8.19 -22.03
CA GLN A 511 -2.24 -9.45 -21.29
C GLN A 511 -3.54 -9.91 -20.62
N PHE A 512 -4.24 -8.99 -19.93
CA PHE A 512 -5.51 -9.29 -19.27
C PHE A 512 -6.59 -9.78 -20.22
N VAL A 513 -6.78 -9.11 -21.36
CA VAL A 513 -7.72 -9.53 -22.40
C VAL A 513 -7.38 -10.94 -22.91
N ALA A 514 -6.09 -11.23 -23.15
CA ALA A 514 -5.65 -12.56 -23.57
C ALA A 514 -5.93 -13.62 -22.49
N ASP A 515 -5.56 -13.37 -21.24
CA ASP A 515 -5.66 -14.34 -20.15
C ASP A 515 -7.12 -14.73 -19.83
N VAL A 516 -8.04 -13.76 -19.87
CA VAL A 516 -9.47 -13.98 -19.62
C VAL A 516 -10.14 -14.68 -20.80
N LEU A 517 -9.87 -14.27 -22.05
CA LEU A 517 -10.45 -14.91 -23.24
C LEU A 517 -9.90 -16.33 -23.48
N LEU A 518 -8.67 -16.61 -23.04
CA LEU A 518 -8.06 -17.96 -23.05
C LEU A 518 -8.42 -18.81 -21.81
N SER A 519 -9.45 -18.44 -21.04
CA SER A 519 -10.00 -19.28 -19.97
C SER A 519 -11.11 -20.21 -20.48
N GLU A 520 -11.28 -21.40 -19.89
CA GLU A 520 -12.29 -22.39 -20.31
C GLU A 520 -13.68 -22.07 -19.73
N VAL A 521 -14.30 -20.99 -20.22
CA VAL A 521 -15.63 -20.50 -19.81
C VAL A 521 -16.53 -20.21 -21.01
N GLN A 522 -17.84 -20.15 -20.77
CA GLN A 522 -18.86 -19.79 -21.78
C GLN A 522 -19.09 -18.26 -21.80
N GLY A 523 -19.76 -17.76 -22.84
CA GLY A 523 -20.20 -16.34 -22.91
C GLY A 523 -19.12 -15.36 -23.39
N LYS A 524 -18.19 -15.82 -24.24
CA LYS A 524 -17.07 -15.01 -24.74
C LYS A 524 -17.42 -14.17 -25.96
N GLU A 525 -18.55 -14.43 -26.61
CA GLU A 525 -18.87 -14.01 -27.98
C GLU A 525 -18.84 -12.47 -28.11
N ALA A 526 -19.53 -11.76 -27.21
CA ALA A 526 -19.54 -10.29 -27.19
C ALA A 526 -18.17 -9.67 -26.90
N ALA A 527 -17.36 -10.32 -26.06
CA ALA A 527 -16.00 -9.87 -25.75
C ALA A 527 -15.04 -10.09 -26.94
N LEU A 528 -15.18 -11.22 -27.65
CA LEU A 528 -14.44 -11.51 -28.89
C LEU A 528 -14.81 -10.53 -30.01
N GLU A 529 -16.10 -10.23 -30.17
CA GLU A 529 -16.57 -9.23 -31.13
C GLU A 529 -16.03 -7.83 -30.80
N ALA A 530 -16.12 -7.38 -29.55
CA ALA A 530 -15.60 -6.06 -29.14
C ALA A 530 -14.08 -5.93 -29.34
N VAL A 531 -13.31 -6.97 -28.99
CA VAL A 531 -11.84 -7.01 -29.22
C VAL A 531 -11.50 -7.02 -30.71
N ALA A 532 -12.31 -7.67 -31.55
CA ALA A 532 -12.15 -7.59 -33.01
C ALA A 532 -12.49 -6.19 -33.54
N GLN A 533 -13.59 -5.57 -33.10
CA GLN A 533 -13.97 -4.21 -33.52
C GLN A 533 -12.95 -3.14 -33.06
N SER A 534 -12.28 -3.33 -31.91
CA SER A 534 -11.16 -2.49 -31.47
C SER A 534 -9.90 -2.61 -32.34
N ALA A 535 -9.86 -3.52 -33.32
CA ALA A 535 -8.84 -3.61 -34.36
C ALA A 535 -9.27 -3.01 -35.71
N LYS A 536 -10.41 -2.30 -35.75
CA LYS A 536 -10.91 -1.58 -36.92
C LYS A 536 -10.17 -0.26 -37.10
N GLY A 537 -9.79 0.03 -38.35
CA GLY A 537 -9.10 1.25 -38.74
C GLY A 537 -8.09 0.96 -39.85
N ASP A 538 -7.52 2.02 -40.43
CA ASP A 538 -6.39 1.89 -41.35
C ASP A 538 -5.08 1.78 -40.54
N PRO A 539 -4.31 0.68 -40.64
CA PRO A 539 -3.00 0.53 -40.01
C PRO A 539 -1.97 1.63 -40.37
N LYS A 540 -2.17 2.33 -41.48
CA LYS A 540 -1.28 3.40 -41.99
C LYS A 540 -1.75 4.80 -41.64
N GLN A 541 -2.95 4.96 -41.07
CA GLN A 541 -3.41 6.26 -40.62
C GLN A 541 -2.47 6.75 -39.51
N GLU A 542 -1.78 7.87 -39.78
CA GLU A 542 -1.04 8.59 -38.75
C GLU A 542 -2.05 9.35 -37.87
N PRO A 543 -1.77 9.48 -36.56
CA PRO A 543 -2.55 10.33 -35.68
C PRO A 543 -2.58 11.78 -36.17
N ALA A 544 -3.70 12.48 -35.95
CA ALA A 544 -3.82 13.89 -36.32
C ALA A 544 -2.84 14.75 -35.50
N GLU A 545 -2.18 15.71 -36.13
CA GLU A 545 -1.12 16.53 -35.50
C GLU A 545 -1.62 17.35 -34.28
N ASP A 546 -2.93 17.62 -34.20
CA ASP A 546 -3.59 18.32 -33.09
C ASP A 546 -3.88 17.41 -31.87
N GLU A 547 -3.81 16.08 -32.01
CA GLU A 547 -4.08 15.12 -30.92
C GLU A 547 -2.79 14.65 -30.22
N VAL A 548 -2.40 15.40 -29.18
CA VAL A 548 -1.19 15.19 -28.35
C VAL A 548 -1.05 13.76 -27.75
N ALA A 549 -2.11 12.94 -27.77
CA ALA A 549 -2.15 11.60 -27.18
C ALA A 549 -2.91 10.55 -28.02
N ALA A 550 -3.05 10.74 -29.34
CA ALA A 550 -3.69 9.74 -30.19
C ALA A 550 -2.89 8.42 -30.21
N ALA A 551 -3.50 7.36 -29.67
CA ALA A 551 -2.85 6.06 -29.56
C ALA A 551 -2.63 5.43 -30.96
N PRO A 552 -1.46 4.83 -31.24
CA PRO A 552 -1.21 4.18 -32.52
C PRO A 552 -2.15 2.98 -32.70
N HIS A 553 -2.63 2.78 -33.93
CA HIS A 553 -3.49 1.66 -34.27
C HIS A 553 -2.93 0.32 -33.75
N ILE A 554 -3.80 -0.56 -33.23
CA ILE A 554 -3.39 -1.75 -32.45
C ILE A 554 -2.38 -2.66 -33.17
N SER A 555 -2.45 -2.73 -34.51
CA SER A 555 -1.52 -3.50 -35.37
C SER A 555 -0.09 -2.95 -35.41
N ARG A 556 0.14 -1.71 -34.96
CA ARG A 556 1.45 -1.08 -34.80
C ARG A 556 2.05 -1.32 -33.41
N THR A 557 1.26 -1.82 -32.45
CA THR A 557 1.74 -2.06 -31.08
C THR A 557 2.31 -3.48 -30.92
N PRO A 558 3.51 -3.67 -30.33
CA PRO A 558 4.05 -5.01 -30.10
C PRO A 558 3.25 -5.86 -29.11
N PHE A 559 2.44 -5.25 -28.24
CA PHE A 559 1.56 -5.97 -27.31
C PHE A 559 0.23 -6.36 -27.96
N GLY A 560 -0.41 -5.46 -28.70
CA GLY A 560 -1.65 -5.74 -29.44
C GLY A 560 -1.47 -6.83 -30.48
N GLY A 561 -0.42 -6.76 -31.31
CA GLY A 561 -0.09 -7.80 -32.28
C GLY A 561 0.16 -9.18 -31.66
N ARG A 562 0.78 -9.23 -30.46
CA ARG A 562 0.97 -10.48 -29.72
C ARG A 562 -0.34 -11.02 -29.14
N MET A 563 -1.16 -10.16 -28.55
CA MET A 563 -2.47 -10.53 -28.00
C MET A 563 -3.38 -11.10 -29.09
N LEU A 564 -3.57 -10.39 -30.20
CA LEU A 564 -4.43 -10.83 -31.31
C LEU A 564 -3.95 -12.15 -31.90
N LYS A 565 -2.62 -12.32 -32.05
CA LYS A 565 -2.01 -13.59 -32.47
C LYS A 565 -2.35 -14.73 -31.50
N SER A 566 -2.19 -14.52 -30.18
CA SER A 566 -2.50 -15.52 -29.17
C SER A 566 -3.98 -15.90 -29.14
N LEU A 567 -4.89 -14.94 -29.35
CA LEU A 567 -6.32 -15.22 -29.49
C LEU A 567 -6.63 -16.04 -30.77
N ILE A 568 -6.00 -15.74 -31.91
CA ILE A 568 -6.16 -16.55 -33.15
C ILE A 568 -5.63 -17.98 -32.93
N GLN A 569 -4.48 -18.13 -32.26
CA GLN A 569 -3.95 -19.45 -31.93
C GLN A 569 -4.84 -20.20 -30.93
N GLY A 570 -5.71 -19.48 -30.21
CA GLY A 570 -6.77 -20.04 -29.37
C GLY A 570 -6.25 -20.76 -28.12
N GLY A 571 -5.02 -20.48 -27.66
CA GLY A 571 -4.40 -21.26 -26.60
C GLY A 571 -3.11 -20.70 -26.03
N ARG A 572 -2.60 -21.34 -24.97
CA ARG A 572 -1.29 -21.04 -24.37
C ARG A 572 -0.21 -21.98 -24.91
N PHE A 573 1.03 -21.49 -25.01
CA PHE A 573 2.16 -22.33 -25.43
C PHE A 573 2.65 -23.21 -24.28
N ASP A 574 2.53 -24.53 -24.45
CA ASP A 574 3.07 -25.51 -23.51
C ASP A 574 4.51 -25.88 -23.92
N LYS A 575 5.45 -25.71 -22.99
CA LYS A 575 6.88 -25.96 -23.22
C LYS A 575 7.24 -27.45 -23.24
N ALA A 576 6.48 -28.31 -22.59
CA ALA A 576 6.69 -29.76 -22.58
C ALA A 576 6.09 -30.41 -23.84
N ALA A 577 4.92 -29.94 -24.30
CA ALA A 577 4.31 -30.37 -25.55
C ALA A 577 4.93 -29.71 -26.80
N GLY A 578 5.68 -28.61 -26.62
CA GLY A 578 6.34 -27.87 -27.70
C GLY A 578 5.38 -27.15 -28.67
N LYS A 579 4.12 -26.98 -28.27
CA LYS A 579 3.04 -26.45 -29.13
C LYS A 579 2.05 -25.60 -28.32
N VAL A 580 1.21 -24.86 -29.04
CA VAL A 580 0.03 -24.23 -28.42
C VAL A 580 -0.99 -25.32 -28.11
N VAL A 581 -1.49 -25.32 -26.86
CA VAL A 581 -2.63 -26.13 -26.44
C VAL A 581 -3.86 -25.22 -26.50
N GLN A 582 -4.79 -25.54 -27.40
CA GLN A 582 -6.02 -24.77 -27.59
C GLN A 582 -6.97 -24.97 -26.41
N VAL A 583 -7.78 -23.94 -26.13
CA VAL A 583 -8.89 -24.01 -25.18
C VAL A 583 -10.05 -24.79 -25.79
N GLU A 584 -10.81 -25.49 -24.95
CA GLU A 584 -12.04 -26.18 -25.36
C GLU A 584 -13.30 -25.43 -24.87
N PRO A 585 -14.27 -25.12 -25.74
CA PRO A 585 -14.23 -25.24 -27.21
C PRO A 585 -13.26 -24.23 -27.87
N PRO A 586 -12.78 -24.49 -29.09
CA PRO A 586 -11.87 -23.59 -29.81
C PRO A 586 -12.41 -22.15 -29.93
N LEU A 587 -11.52 -21.17 -29.76
CA LEU A 587 -11.91 -19.78 -29.62
C LEU A 587 -12.46 -19.17 -30.93
N GLY A 588 -12.07 -19.67 -32.10
CA GLY A 588 -12.60 -19.21 -33.39
C GLY A 588 -12.29 -17.74 -33.73
N PHE A 589 -11.40 -17.07 -32.99
CA PHE A 589 -11.24 -15.61 -33.02
C PHE A 589 -10.88 -15.05 -34.42
N ALA A 590 -10.22 -15.83 -35.27
CA ALA A 590 -9.98 -15.45 -36.67
C ALA A 590 -11.26 -15.14 -37.45
N ASN A 591 -12.37 -15.80 -37.14
CA ASN A 591 -13.68 -15.56 -37.78
C ASN A 591 -14.33 -14.24 -37.33
N TYR A 592 -13.97 -13.73 -36.13
CA TYR A 592 -14.39 -12.40 -35.66
C TYR A 592 -13.49 -11.29 -36.19
N LEU A 593 -12.17 -11.53 -36.22
CA LEU A 593 -11.19 -10.53 -36.64
C LEU A 593 -11.16 -10.30 -38.15
N TYR A 594 -11.24 -11.36 -38.97
CA TYR A 594 -11.09 -11.22 -40.43
C TYR A 594 -12.09 -10.25 -41.06
N PRO A 595 -13.41 -10.30 -40.77
CA PRO A 595 -14.37 -9.37 -41.36
C PRO A 595 -14.08 -7.90 -41.03
N VAL A 596 -13.45 -7.62 -39.88
CA VAL A 596 -13.10 -6.25 -39.45
C VAL A 596 -11.86 -5.73 -40.16
N ILE A 597 -10.85 -6.57 -40.37
CA ILE A 597 -9.56 -6.16 -40.97
C ILE A 597 -9.43 -6.47 -42.47
N LYS A 598 -10.47 -7.06 -43.10
CA LYS A 598 -10.45 -7.62 -44.46
C LYS A 598 -9.89 -6.65 -45.51
N ASP A 599 -10.32 -5.41 -45.47
CA ASP A 599 -9.94 -4.37 -46.43
C ASP A 599 -8.46 -3.94 -46.29
N TYR A 600 -7.91 -4.02 -45.07
CA TYR A 600 -6.53 -3.65 -44.75
C TYR A 600 -5.61 -4.87 -44.57
N VAL A 601 -6.05 -6.09 -44.88
CA VAL A 601 -5.33 -7.32 -44.49
C VAL A 601 -3.93 -7.45 -45.11
N VAL A 602 -3.69 -6.80 -46.25
CA VAL A 602 -2.35 -6.71 -46.88
C VAL A 602 -1.41 -5.80 -46.09
N ASP A 603 -1.94 -4.74 -45.47
CA ASP A 603 -1.18 -3.81 -44.64
C ASP A 603 -0.87 -4.44 -43.27
N TRP A 604 -1.80 -5.21 -42.72
CA TRP A 604 -1.51 -6.11 -41.60
C TRP A 604 -0.42 -7.13 -41.94
N ALA A 605 -0.49 -7.76 -43.13
CA ALA A 605 0.46 -8.78 -43.57
C ALA A 605 1.88 -8.25 -43.87
N THR A 606 2.03 -6.93 -44.09
CA THR A 606 3.30 -6.25 -44.39
C THR A 606 3.82 -5.38 -43.24
N GLY A 607 2.96 -5.01 -42.29
CA GLY A 607 3.27 -4.20 -41.11
C GLY A 607 3.76 -4.99 -39.88
N PRO A 608 3.93 -4.31 -38.72
CA PRO A 608 4.54 -4.90 -37.52
C PRO A 608 3.83 -6.15 -36.99
N SER A 609 2.50 -6.21 -37.10
CA SER A 609 1.67 -7.34 -36.66
C SER A 609 1.43 -8.41 -37.73
N SER A 610 2.32 -8.56 -38.72
CA SER A 610 2.22 -9.57 -39.78
C SER A 610 2.01 -11.02 -39.29
N PHE A 611 2.51 -11.34 -38.09
CA PHE A 611 2.29 -12.64 -37.45
C PHE A 611 0.83 -12.92 -37.05
N VAL A 612 -0.04 -11.91 -36.96
CA VAL A 612 -1.49 -12.07 -36.83
C VAL A 612 -2.03 -12.76 -38.09
N VAL A 613 -1.69 -12.23 -39.27
CA VAL A 613 -2.08 -12.84 -40.56
C VAL A 613 -1.45 -14.22 -40.76
N VAL A 614 -0.20 -14.42 -40.34
CA VAL A 614 0.43 -15.76 -40.33
C VAL A 614 -0.43 -16.75 -39.52
N ALA A 615 -0.82 -16.39 -38.29
CA ALA A 615 -1.64 -17.25 -37.45
C ALA A 615 -3.01 -17.56 -38.09
N MET A 616 -3.65 -16.59 -38.76
CA MET A 616 -4.91 -16.82 -39.49
C MET A 616 -4.73 -17.82 -40.65
N THR A 617 -3.57 -17.84 -41.32
CA THR A 617 -3.30 -18.86 -42.37
C THR A 617 -3.01 -20.26 -41.81
N GLU A 618 -2.71 -20.37 -40.51
CA GLU A 618 -2.45 -21.61 -39.75
C GLU A 618 -3.68 -22.12 -38.99
N ALA A 619 -4.62 -21.23 -38.64
CA ALA A 619 -5.83 -21.54 -37.89
C ALA A 619 -6.72 -22.55 -38.64
N GLY A 620 -6.90 -23.74 -38.07
CA GLY A 620 -7.72 -24.81 -38.62
C GLY A 620 -9.23 -24.59 -38.46
N ASP A 621 -9.61 -23.70 -37.55
CA ASP A 621 -10.97 -23.25 -37.22
C ASP A 621 -11.40 -21.98 -37.96
N PHE A 622 -10.59 -21.47 -38.90
CA PHE A 622 -10.88 -20.27 -39.68
C PHE A 622 -11.50 -20.56 -41.05
N GLY A 623 -12.79 -20.23 -41.21
CA GLY A 623 -13.57 -20.56 -42.41
C GLY A 623 -13.09 -19.86 -43.70
N GLU A 624 -12.62 -18.61 -43.61
CA GLU A 624 -12.19 -17.81 -44.78
C GLU A 624 -10.68 -17.95 -45.10
N SER A 625 -9.97 -18.95 -44.55
CA SER A 625 -8.52 -19.16 -44.74
C SER A 625 -8.12 -19.28 -46.23
N ALA A 626 -8.96 -19.89 -47.06
CA ALA A 626 -8.74 -19.99 -48.50
C ALA A 626 -8.87 -18.64 -49.23
N GLU A 627 -9.81 -17.78 -48.79
CA GLU A 627 -9.99 -16.45 -49.36
C GLU A 627 -8.85 -15.51 -48.95
N LEU A 628 -8.45 -15.54 -47.68
CA LEU A 628 -7.27 -14.83 -47.19
C LEU A 628 -6.02 -15.17 -48.03
N LYS A 629 -5.75 -16.47 -48.23
CA LYS A 629 -4.63 -16.93 -49.07
C LYS A 629 -4.75 -16.45 -50.52
N LYS A 630 -5.97 -16.38 -51.09
CA LYS A 630 -6.22 -15.83 -52.44
C LYS A 630 -5.90 -14.32 -52.51
N THR A 631 -6.30 -13.54 -51.51
CA THR A 631 -6.02 -12.09 -51.41
C THR A 631 -4.53 -11.83 -51.24
N LEU A 632 -3.83 -12.62 -50.42
CA LEU A 632 -2.38 -12.52 -50.27
C LEU A 632 -1.61 -12.90 -51.55
N LYS A 633 -2.03 -13.97 -52.27
CA LYS A 633 -1.44 -14.35 -53.58
C LYS A 633 -1.55 -13.24 -54.62
N LYS A 634 -2.69 -12.54 -54.70
CA LYS A 634 -2.86 -11.38 -55.60
C LYS A 634 -1.86 -10.25 -55.29
N ASN A 635 -1.48 -10.10 -54.03
CA ASN A 635 -0.60 -9.04 -53.53
C ASN A 635 0.84 -9.52 -53.27
N LYS A 636 1.28 -10.62 -53.90
CA LYS A 636 2.60 -11.23 -53.66
C LYS A 636 3.77 -10.25 -53.74
N LYS A 637 3.74 -9.30 -54.70
CA LYS A 637 4.78 -8.26 -54.85
C LYS A 637 4.93 -7.36 -53.62
N ALA A 638 3.83 -7.04 -52.93
CA ALA A 638 3.87 -6.24 -51.70
C ALA A 638 4.50 -7.02 -50.53
N LEU A 639 4.20 -8.33 -50.44
CA LEU A 639 4.82 -9.23 -49.49
C LEU A 639 6.32 -9.43 -49.77
N GLU A 640 6.72 -9.60 -51.05
CA GLU A 640 8.13 -9.70 -51.48
C GLU A 640 8.93 -8.44 -51.12
N LYS A 641 8.34 -7.26 -51.35
CA LYS A 641 8.90 -5.96 -50.94
C LYS A 641 9.07 -5.90 -49.41
N ALA A 642 8.01 -6.13 -48.65
CA ALA A 642 8.06 -6.09 -47.18
C ALA A 642 8.99 -7.14 -46.56
N ALA A 643 9.16 -8.31 -47.19
CA ALA A 643 10.04 -9.38 -46.74
C ALA A 643 11.53 -9.12 -47.03
N THR A 644 11.88 -8.09 -47.81
CA THR A 644 13.26 -7.79 -48.25
C THR A 644 13.75 -6.39 -47.90
N GLU A 645 12.87 -5.39 -47.84
CA GLU A 645 13.21 -4.03 -47.42
C GLU A 645 13.37 -3.91 -45.91
N MET A 646 14.31 -3.09 -45.43
CA MET A 646 14.47 -2.82 -44.00
C MET A 646 13.20 -2.20 -43.41
N THR A 647 12.71 -2.74 -42.30
CA THR A 647 11.59 -2.12 -41.56
C THR A 647 12.04 -0.82 -40.88
N PRO A 648 11.12 0.11 -40.54
CA PRO A 648 11.47 1.35 -39.82
C PRO A 648 12.24 1.09 -38.52
N GLU A 649 11.85 0.06 -37.75
CA GLU A 649 12.55 -0.37 -36.54
C GLU A 649 13.98 -0.87 -36.84
N GLN A 650 14.18 -1.61 -37.94
CA GLN A 650 15.50 -2.09 -38.37
C GLN A 650 16.39 -0.94 -38.85
N ALA A 651 15.81 0.08 -39.49
CA ALA A 651 16.51 1.31 -39.90
C ALA A 651 16.96 2.11 -38.68
N ALA A 652 16.04 2.46 -37.80
CA ALA A 652 16.35 3.15 -36.55
C ALA A 652 17.40 2.38 -35.73
N ALA A 653 17.24 1.07 -35.53
CA ALA A 653 18.21 0.24 -34.80
C ALA A 653 19.58 0.05 -35.50
N LYS A 654 19.71 0.46 -36.76
CA LYS A 654 21.00 0.52 -37.50
C LYS A 654 21.66 1.89 -37.35
N GLU A 655 20.88 2.96 -37.39
CA GLU A 655 21.32 4.33 -37.10
C GLU A 655 21.79 4.47 -35.65
N ASP A 656 21.00 3.97 -34.69
CA ASP A 656 21.34 3.90 -33.26
C ASP A 656 22.69 3.20 -33.00
N LYS A 657 22.99 2.15 -33.78
CA LYS A 657 24.26 1.42 -33.70
C LYS A 657 25.39 2.15 -34.37
N ALA A 658 25.13 2.92 -35.43
CA ALA A 658 26.12 3.79 -36.05
C ALA A 658 26.52 4.92 -35.10
N GLU A 659 25.55 5.62 -34.49
CA GLU A 659 25.81 6.65 -33.48
C GLU A 659 26.59 6.11 -32.26
N LYS A 660 26.21 4.94 -31.74
CA LYS A 660 26.90 4.32 -30.60
C LYS A 660 28.29 3.78 -30.95
N ALA A 661 28.56 3.50 -32.22
CA ALA A 661 29.89 3.16 -32.70
C ALA A 661 30.78 4.41 -32.84
N ASP A 662 30.21 5.54 -33.28
CA ASP A 662 30.92 6.81 -33.44
C ASP A 662 31.27 7.47 -32.09
N LYS A 663 30.41 7.31 -31.08
CA LYS A 663 30.64 7.75 -29.68
C LYS A 663 31.58 6.83 -28.87
N GLY A 664 32.50 6.10 -29.52
CA GLY A 664 33.63 5.43 -28.86
C GLY A 664 33.34 4.13 -28.10
N GLY A 665 32.17 3.50 -28.30
CA GLY A 665 31.80 2.25 -27.62
C GLY A 665 32.69 1.05 -27.99
N LYS A 666 33.17 0.29 -26.99
CA LYS A 666 34.03 -0.91 -27.19
C LYS A 666 33.44 -1.89 -28.21
N LYS A 667 34.25 -2.31 -29.18
CA LYS A 667 33.93 -3.36 -30.17
C LYS A 667 33.57 -4.70 -29.52
N GLY A 668 32.27 -4.95 -29.33
CA GLY A 668 31.74 -6.28 -29.04
C GLY A 668 31.81 -7.22 -30.24
N LYS A 669 31.85 -8.54 -29.98
CA LYS A 669 31.86 -9.61 -31.01
C LYS A 669 30.82 -9.35 -32.11
N LYS A 670 31.21 -9.53 -33.37
CA LYS A 670 30.28 -9.63 -34.52
C LYS A 670 29.22 -10.70 -34.21
N LYS A 671 27.99 -10.28 -33.91
CA LYS A 671 26.81 -11.13 -34.13
C LYS A 671 26.59 -11.22 -35.64
N ALA A 672 26.03 -12.33 -36.11
CA ALA A 672 25.57 -12.46 -37.49
C ALA A 672 24.61 -11.32 -37.84
N ASP A 673 24.62 -10.88 -39.10
CA ASP A 673 23.71 -9.84 -39.57
C ASP A 673 22.26 -10.26 -39.27
N ALA A 674 21.51 -9.36 -38.63
CA ALA A 674 20.12 -9.62 -38.29
C ALA A 674 19.30 -9.79 -39.58
N PRO A 675 18.35 -10.73 -39.64
CA PRO A 675 17.52 -10.91 -40.83
C PRO A 675 16.79 -9.61 -41.15
N VAL A 676 17.06 -9.09 -42.35
CA VAL A 676 16.44 -7.87 -42.90
C VAL A 676 15.05 -8.21 -43.43
N GLY A 677 14.11 -7.27 -43.26
CA GLY A 677 12.73 -7.42 -43.73
C GLY A 677 11.77 -7.99 -42.70
N ASN A 678 10.49 -7.98 -43.07
CA ASN A 678 9.39 -8.46 -42.26
C ASN A 678 9.32 -10.00 -42.27
N ALA A 679 9.67 -10.61 -41.14
CA ALA A 679 9.69 -12.06 -40.98
C ALA A 679 8.32 -12.72 -41.19
N GLY A 680 7.22 -12.06 -40.78
CA GLY A 680 5.88 -12.60 -41.00
C GLY A 680 5.48 -12.58 -42.48
N SER A 681 5.80 -11.50 -43.21
CA SER A 681 5.59 -11.43 -44.66
C SER A 681 6.39 -12.51 -45.41
N LYS A 682 7.62 -12.80 -44.96
CA LYS A 682 8.43 -13.89 -45.49
C LYS A 682 7.78 -15.27 -45.27
N ILE A 683 7.30 -15.54 -44.05
CA ILE A 683 6.60 -16.80 -43.74
C ILE A 683 5.29 -16.93 -44.54
N LEU A 684 4.60 -15.82 -44.81
CA LEU A 684 3.44 -15.83 -45.71
C LEU A 684 3.85 -16.22 -47.13
N LEU A 685 4.93 -15.65 -47.69
CA LEU A 685 5.42 -16.03 -49.03
C LEU A 685 5.79 -17.52 -49.15
N GLU A 686 6.35 -18.11 -48.10
CA GLU A 686 6.70 -19.54 -48.05
C GLU A 686 5.45 -20.46 -48.03
N LYS A 687 4.26 -19.92 -47.75
CA LYS A 687 2.99 -20.66 -47.62
C LYS A 687 1.98 -20.43 -48.76
N LEU A 688 2.29 -19.55 -49.72
CA LEU A 688 1.39 -19.10 -50.79
C LEU A 688 1.81 -19.66 -52.16
#